data_AF-A0A1I2BIP5-F1
#
_entry.id   AF-A0A1I2BIP5-F1
#
_cell.length_a   1.000
_cell.length_b   1.000
_cell.length_c   1.000
_cell.angle_alpha   90.00
_cell.angle_beta   90.00
_cell.angle_gamma   90.00
#
_symmetry.space_group_name_H-M   'P 1'
#
loop_
_entity.id
_entity.type
_entity.pdbx_description
1 polymer ?
#
loop_
_entity_poly.entity_id
_entity_poly.type
_entity_poly.pdbx_seq_one_letter_code
_entity_poly.pdbx_strand_id
1 'polypeptide(L)'
;MVGFYDKISPKNNDIESEYYSFSFASYRANSVILNDNGYRIILVLDGNISIVYMDEKINLNKGQLYIINPCKVYRVLLNCNQENLILYFDINLEFALNAYSTKTIASFDFDSAQRDSIEYQELISTMKELLCLYILEDNISENVYVKLVRNMLKKLFESFSSKASNDEKEKIDIWFSKKLVEYTRLMFEEPQNGYSLGQLSSDFNNYSSYVSKIYKKVLGVKFVECHIFARIEKSMEWLIDSDKSILEIATECGFMSSKSFYENYKKYMNETPSQFRKKMRCLRKLDYKYADMPSILESEVVYEIFEEREDTNRAISSNSDESINYDIDVNRSGFYVEDCNKRVVNLNIFGDRWREKIETIQRSLRYDYVTISLLFNRNVYFVYDEFSKERIDFTKFMYYIHKLENLNLKPLIVLEFMHIKDKSDLINMRNASYKTLERFLNSISEIISVSKLKYWKFELKMPWVWMDYKNDEEYYYNKNLYNKIRKLIRHKLQNKKIGIHMGDLNLIKSSKQYEKVRSIVDDDLDVDSLSFSVVDPYIYSDKSNNSCVLVRRKNHIDKIISFVNSLKEKKRYKVYISDMYLYYEWEKLSRYYWESMFALCAVNSYIEMQENKLGISSVKYYNSMFSSRERFEKKKKEYIGKYELSNEFGIYNACFYVEKILSEINGECIYSEPGVFFVKDDDEYLCLLYQDIHRNIKKVSDKVVMNYNSSHEKYKIRISGLHGRYKISTRSTHSENGTFYREWKNMGAPNQLSREEKEYISSKITPNLYVEFVDIHDTYDTEIKLGLFEIKFIRITKIGNFV
;
A
#
# COMPACT_ATOMS: atom_id res chain seq x y z
N MET A 1 -9.53 -0.54 30.17
CA MET A 1 -8.34 0.29 29.80
C MET A 1 -8.71 1.43 28.85
N VAL A 2 -8.07 2.60 29.00
CA VAL A 2 -8.39 3.81 28.22
C VAL A 2 -7.29 4.09 27.19
N GLY A 3 -7.57 3.79 25.93
CA GLY A 3 -6.61 3.83 24.84
C GLY A 3 -6.75 2.63 23.92
N PHE A 4 -5.68 2.30 23.19
CA PHE A 4 -5.62 1.11 22.37
C PHE A 4 -4.93 -0.02 23.17
N TYR A 5 -5.52 -1.21 23.18
CA TYR A 5 -4.89 -2.44 23.68
C TYR A 5 -5.44 -3.59 22.85
N ASP A 6 -4.59 -4.26 22.10
CA ASP A 6 -5.03 -5.42 21.32
C ASP A 6 -3.93 -6.49 21.25
N LYS A 7 -4.37 -7.75 21.24
CA LYS A 7 -3.49 -8.89 21.13
C LYS A 7 -3.09 -9.04 19.67
N ILE A 8 -1.80 -9.18 19.42
CA ILE A 8 -1.31 -9.43 18.07
C ILE A 8 -1.72 -10.85 17.68
N SER A 9 -2.44 -10.99 16.57
CA SER A 9 -2.75 -12.32 16.03
C SER A 9 -1.51 -12.85 15.31
N PRO A 10 -0.95 -14.01 15.73
CA PRO A 10 0.16 -14.62 15.01
C PRO A 10 -0.33 -15.00 13.60
N LYS A 11 0.53 -14.88 12.60
CA LYS A 11 0.18 -15.31 11.24
C LYS A 11 0.13 -16.83 11.09
N ASN A 12 0.85 -17.56 11.93
CA ASN A 12 0.83 -19.00 11.98
C ASN A 12 -0.19 -19.48 13.04
N ASN A 13 -1.25 -20.16 12.59
CA ASN A 13 -2.30 -20.70 13.46
C ASN A 13 -1.82 -21.86 14.35
N ASP A 14 -0.68 -22.49 14.02
CA ASP A 14 -0.09 -23.58 14.80
C ASP A 14 0.74 -23.08 15.99
N ILE A 15 0.98 -21.76 16.09
CA ILE A 15 1.53 -21.14 17.31
C ILE A 15 0.37 -21.03 18.30
N GLU A 16 0.05 -22.13 18.99
CA GLU A 16 -0.99 -22.13 20.01
C GLU A 16 -0.72 -21.02 21.04
N SER A 17 -1.73 -20.17 21.24
CA SER A 17 -1.65 -18.96 22.06
C SER A 17 -1.49 -19.20 23.57
N GLU A 18 -1.24 -20.44 24.00
CA GLU A 18 -1.24 -20.88 25.39
C GLU A 18 0.08 -20.55 26.13
N TYR A 19 1.21 -20.46 25.43
CA TYR A 19 2.53 -20.30 26.06
C TYR A 19 3.03 -18.86 26.18
N TYR A 20 2.71 -18.01 25.22
CA TYR A 20 3.13 -16.60 25.22
C TYR A 20 2.25 -15.80 24.24
N SER A 21 2.29 -14.48 24.36
CA SER A 21 1.63 -13.59 23.41
C SER A 21 2.23 -12.21 23.35
N PHE A 22 2.13 -11.58 22.19
CA PHE A 22 2.38 -10.16 22.05
C PHE A 22 1.09 -9.35 22.04
N SER A 23 1.12 -8.18 22.67
CA SER A 23 0.04 -7.18 22.58
C SER A 23 0.64 -5.80 22.39
N PHE A 24 0.00 -4.97 21.57
CA PHE A 24 0.31 -3.55 21.50
C PHE A 24 -0.63 -2.79 22.43
N ALA A 25 -0.06 -1.81 23.13
CA ALA A 25 -0.83 -0.92 23.96
C ALA A 25 -0.40 0.52 23.79
N SER A 26 -1.39 1.41 23.85
CA SER A 26 -1.18 2.84 23.89
C SER A 26 -2.21 3.43 24.84
N TYR A 27 -1.75 3.99 25.95
CA TYR A 27 -2.61 4.53 26.98
C TYR A 27 -2.88 6.01 26.76
N ARG A 28 -4.12 6.43 27.01
CA ARG A 28 -4.54 7.86 27.02
C ARG A 28 -4.76 8.39 28.44
N ALA A 29 -4.80 7.49 29.41
CA ALA A 29 -4.93 7.80 30.82
C ALA A 29 -4.04 6.89 31.67
N ASN A 30 -3.86 7.29 32.92
CA ASN A 30 -3.30 6.40 33.93
C ASN A 30 -4.16 5.14 34.01
N SER A 31 -3.54 3.99 34.25
CA SER A 31 -4.24 2.71 34.32
C SER A 31 -3.72 1.86 35.48
N VAL A 32 -4.59 1.01 36.02
CA VAL A 32 -4.23 0.01 37.01
C VAL A 32 -4.45 -1.36 36.38
N ILE A 33 -3.46 -2.25 36.49
CA ILE A 33 -3.41 -3.51 35.74
C ILE A 33 -3.05 -4.65 36.68
N LEU A 34 -3.81 -5.74 36.61
CA LEU A 34 -3.50 -7.03 37.21
C LEU A 34 -2.69 -7.87 36.20
N ASN A 35 -1.50 -8.32 36.59
CA ASN A 35 -0.71 -9.28 35.82
C ASN A 35 -1.02 -10.71 36.28
N ASP A 36 -1.99 -11.37 35.64
CA ASP A 36 -2.55 -12.67 36.05
C ASP A 36 -2.01 -13.88 35.25
N ASN A 37 -1.39 -13.66 34.09
CA ASN A 37 -1.03 -14.74 33.14
C ASN A 37 0.43 -15.23 33.19
N GLY A 38 1.33 -14.52 33.88
CA GLY A 38 2.73 -14.95 34.03
C GLY A 38 3.74 -13.80 34.06
N TYR A 39 4.90 -13.97 33.43
CA TYR A 39 5.87 -12.87 33.31
C TYR A 39 5.44 -11.95 32.17
N ARG A 40 5.40 -10.64 32.44
CA ARG A 40 5.10 -9.63 31.43
C ARG A 40 6.31 -8.74 31.20
N ILE A 41 6.85 -8.79 29.99
CA ILE A 41 7.91 -7.89 29.56
C ILE A 41 7.26 -6.68 28.88
N ILE A 42 7.61 -5.49 29.34
CA ILE A 42 7.11 -4.21 28.86
C ILE A 42 8.26 -3.53 28.14
N LEU A 43 8.11 -3.21 26.85
CA LEU A 43 9.08 -2.44 26.08
C LEU A 43 8.40 -1.16 25.56
N VAL A 44 8.99 0.00 25.86
CA VAL A 44 8.50 1.28 25.36
C VAL A 44 9.02 1.47 23.94
N LEU A 45 8.14 1.43 22.96
CA LEU A 45 8.47 1.61 21.56
C LEU A 45 8.45 3.09 21.16
N ASP A 46 7.46 3.85 21.66
CA ASP A 46 7.41 5.31 21.48
C ASP A 46 6.95 5.99 22.78
N GLY A 47 7.41 7.23 22.98
CA GLY A 47 7.08 8.05 24.14
C GLY A 47 7.80 7.67 25.44
N ASN A 48 7.19 8.02 26.57
CA ASN A 48 7.65 7.68 27.91
C ASN A 48 6.47 7.33 28.82
N ILE A 49 6.72 6.46 29.79
CA ILE A 49 5.75 6.06 30.82
C ILE A 49 6.43 5.96 32.17
N SER A 50 5.66 6.11 33.24
CA SER A 50 6.10 5.71 34.58
C SER A 50 5.29 4.52 35.05
N ILE A 51 5.94 3.46 35.51
CA ILE A 51 5.30 2.32 36.15
C ILE A 51 5.39 2.51 37.66
N VAL A 52 4.28 2.31 38.38
CA VAL A 52 4.32 2.15 39.84
C VAL A 52 4.17 0.68 40.18
N TYR A 53 5.22 0.10 40.74
CA TYR A 53 5.38 -1.32 41.02
C TYR A 53 5.99 -1.51 42.42
N MET A 54 5.35 -2.30 43.29
CA MET A 54 5.79 -2.54 44.67
C MET A 54 6.18 -1.26 45.48
N ASP A 55 5.34 -0.22 45.41
CA ASP A 55 5.56 1.10 46.03
C ASP A 55 6.71 1.94 45.42
N GLU A 56 7.41 1.42 44.41
CA GLU A 56 8.44 2.16 43.66
C GLU A 56 7.88 2.74 42.36
N LYS A 57 8.42 3.90 41.97
CA LYS A 57 8.09 4.56 40.70
C LYS A 57 9.27 4.42 39.74
N ILE A 58 9.02 3.72 38.63
CA ILE A 58 10.01 3.38 37.61
C ILE A 58 9.68 4.16 36.35
N ASN A 59 10.62 4.99 35.87
CA ASN A 59 10.44 5.72 34.61
C ASN A 59 11.07 4.92 33.46
N LEU A 60 10.34 4.79 32.35
CA LEU A 60 10.79 4.13 31.13
C LEU A 60 10.64 5.08 29.94
N ASN A 61 11.72 5.24 29.18
CA ASN A 61 11.78 5.98 27.92
C ASN A 61 11.79 5.03 26.72
N LYS A 62 11.61 5.56 25.50
CA LYS A 62 11.77 4.81 24.24
C LYS A 62 13.02 3.93 24.26
N GLY A 63 12.84 2.66 23.88
CA GLY A 63 13.88 1.63 23.83
C GLY A 63 14.16 0.93 25.16
N GLN A 64 13.55 1.35 26.28
CA GLN A 64 13.77 0.72 27.58
C GLN A 64 12.67 -0.31 27.88
N LEU A 65 13.11 -1.42 28.50
CA LEU A 65 12.25 -2.50 28.96
C LEU A 65 12.14 -2.58 30.50
N TYR A 66 11.06 -3.19 31.00
CA TYR A 66 10.93 -3.63 32.38
C TYR A 66 10.10 -4.91 32.47
N ILE A 67 10.28 -5.69 33.55
CA ILE A 67 9.56 -6.96 33.76
C ILE A 67 8.60 -6.81 34.94
N ILE A 68 7.34 -7.15 34.71
CA ILE A 68 6.37 -7.33 35.78
C ILE A 68 6.33 -8.81 36.14
N ASN A 69 6.71 -9.11 37.38
CA ASN A 69 6.66 -10.48 37.89
C ASN A 69 5.21 -11.02 37.95
N PRO A 70 5.03 -12.35 37.92
CA PRO A 70 3.71 -12.98 37.96
C PRO A 70 2.92 -12.59 39.19
N CYS A 71 1.60 -12.55 39.05
CA CYS A 71 0.67 -12.29 40.14
C CYS A 71 0.91 -10.92 40.78
N LYS A 72 1.10 -9.84 40.00
CA LYS A 72 1.36 -8.50 40.56
C LYS A 72 0.39 -7.47 40.04
N VAL A 73 0.00 -6.53 40.90
CA VAL A 73 -0.73 -5.33 40.49
C VAL A 73 0.27 -4.20 40.29
N TYR A 74 0.14 -3.49 39.16
CA TYR A 74 0.97 -2.33 38.85
C TYR A 74 0.12 -1.22 38.24
N ARG A 75 0.66 -0.01 38.22
CA ARG A 75 0.02 1.14 37.58
C ARG A 75 0.90 1.68 36.48
N VAL A 76 0.29 2.08 35.37
CA VAL A 76 0.95 2.87 34.32
C VAL A 76 0.49 4.31 34.48
N LEU A 77 1.43 5.22 34.69
CA LEU A 77 1.22 6.65 34.78
C LEU A 77 1.78 7.33 33.52
N LEU A 78 1.00 8.25 32.97
CA LEU A 78 1.33 8.98 31.76
C LEU A 78 1.77 10.40 32.07
N ASN A 79 2.77 10.86 31.32
CA ASN A 79 3.00 12.29 31.15
C ASN A 79 1.95 12.83 30.18
N CYS A 80 1.02 13.63 30.70
CA CYS A 80 -0.07 14.18 29.90
C CYS A 80 0.53 15.05 28.79
N ASN A 81 0.23 14.72 27.53
CA ASN A 81 0.57 15.41 26.26
C ASN A 81 1.51 14.66 25.30
N GLN A 82 1.94 13.44 25.60
CA GLN A 82 2.77 12.65 24.68
C GLN A 82 2.06 11.37 24.23
N GLU A 83 2.17 11.06 22.94
CA GLU A 83 1.79 9.76 22.39
C GLU A 83 2.74 8.69 22.92
N ASN A 84 2.22 7.51 23.20
CA ASN A 84 3.02 6.38 23.67
C ASN A 84 2.62 5.11 22.92
N LEU A 85 3.60 4.26 22.66
CA LEU A 85 3.39 2.92 22.14
C LEU A 85 4.21 1.95 22.97
N ILE A 86 3.55 0.92 23.48
CA ILE A 86 4.12 -0.08 24.37
C ILE A 86 3.90 -1.45 23.74
N LEU A 87 4.95 -2.25 23.77
CA LEU A 87 4.90 -3.66 23.43
C LEU A 87 4.87 -4.49 24.71
N TYR A 88 3.83 -5.29 24.87
CA TYR A 88 3.74 -6.32 25.88
C TYR A 88 4.13 -7.67 25.29
N PHE A 89 5.07 -8.36 25.94
CA PHE A 89 5.32 -9.78 25.73
C PHE A 89 4.98 -10.54 26.99
N ASP A 90 3.85 -11.26 26.94
CA ASP A 90 3.34 -12.09 28.01
C ASP A 90 3.84 -13.51 27.84
N ILE A 91 4.39 -14.10 28.91
CA ILE A 91 4.89 -15.46 28.93
C ILE A 91 4.13 -16.23 30.02
N ASN A 92 3.48 -17.32 29.64
CA ASN A 92 2.75 -18.19 30.54
C ASN A 92 3.69 -18.72 31.63
N LEU A 93 3.22 -18.68 32.88
CA LEU A 93 3.99 -19.11 34.04
C LEU A 93 4.44 -20.58 33.94
N GLU A 94 3.57 -21.49 33.52
CA GLU A 94 3.90 -22.93 33.43
C GLU A 94 4.95 -23.19 32.36
N PHE A 95 4.84 -22.50 31.22
CA PHE A 95 5.84 -22.55 30.16
C PHE A 95 7.21 -22.04 30.66
N ALA A 96 7.23 -20.91 31.36
CA ALA A 96 8.47 -20.32 31.89
C ALA A 96 9.15 -21.23 32.93
N LEU A 97 8.38 -21.84 33.83
CA LEU A 97 8.89 -22.76 34.85
C LEU A 97 9.44 -24.05 34.24
N ASN A 98 8.73 -24.62 33.25
CA ASN A 98 9.16 -25.82 32.52
C ASN A 98 10.42 -25.55 31.69
N ALA A 99 10.52 -24.39 31.04
CA ALA A 99 11.68 -24.00 30.25
C ALA A 99 12.98 -23.96 31.07
N TYR A 100 12.89 -23.65 32.36
CA TYR A 100 14.04 -23.54 33.27
C TYR A 100 14.09 -24.66 34.32
N SER A 101 13.27 -25.71 34.18
CA SER A 101 13.20 -26.86 35.10
C SER A 101 13.11 -26.47 36.59
N THR A 102 12.38 -25.40 36.91
CA THR A 102 12.25 -24.87 38.28
C THR A 102 10.82 -24.95 38.79
N LYS A 103 10.66 -25.15 40.10
CA LYS A 103 9.36 -25.17 40.80
C LYS A 103 9.08 -23.91 41.61
N THR A 104 9.92 -22.87 41.48
CA THR A 104 9.78 -21.63 42.22
C THR A 104 9.70 -20.44 41.28
N ILE A 105 8.79 -19.52 41.56
CA ILE A 105 8.67 -18.24 40.84
C ILE A 105 9.89 -17.39 41.21
N ALA A 106 10.72 -17.04 40.22
CA ALA A 106 11.81 -16.11 40.40
C ALA A 106 11.29 -14.67 40.35
N SER A 107 11.94 -13.77 41.09
CA SER A 107 11.67 -12.34 40.98
C SER A 107 12.78 -11.68 40.18
N PHE A 108 12.39 -11.01 39.11
CA PHE A 108 13.25 -10.18 38.28
C PHE A 108 13.05 -8.72 38.67
N ASP A 109 14.16 -8.02 38.90
CA ASP A 109 14.16 -6.57 39.06
C ASP A 109 15.44 -6.02 38.41
N PHE A 110 15.30 -4.92 37.68
CA PHE A 110 16.41 -4.28 36.97
C PHE A 110 16.92 -3.09 37.76
N ASP A 111 18.07 -3.25 38.40
CA ASP A 111 18.79 -2.12 38.98
C ASP A 111 19.37 -1.20 37.88
N SER A 112 19.90 -0.04 38.29
CA SER A 112 20.44 0.93 37.33
C SER A 112 21.65 0.40 36.55
N ALA A 113 22.49 -0.45 37.14
CA ALA A 113 23.67 -1.01 36.48
C ALA A 113 23.30 -2.09 35.46
N GLN A 114 22.26 -2.88 35.76
CA GLN A 114 21.73 -3.91 34.88
C GLN A 114 21.09 -3.34 33.62
N ARG A 115 20.50 -2.14 33.66
CA ARG A 115 19.91 -1.50 32.47
C ARG A 115 20.94 -1.03 31.44
N ASP A 116 22.18 -0.84 31.87
CA ASP A 116 23.30 -0.48 31.01
C ASP A 116 24.12 -1.71 30.54
N SER A 117 23.70 -2.92 30.93
CA SER A 117 24.43 -4.15 30.63
C SER A 117 24.19 -4.64 29.20
N ILE A 118 25.16 -5.42 28.68
CA ILE A 118 25.06 -6.03 27.35
C ILE A 118 23.88 -7.01 27.31
N GLU A 119 23.68 -7.77 28.39
CA GLU A 119 22.58 -8.73 28.53
C GLU A 119 21.21 -8.06 28.45
N TYR A 120 21.09 -6.81 28.93
CA TYR A 120 19.85 -6.04 28.84
C TYR A 120 19.57 -5.59 27.41
N GLN A 121 20.60 -5.13 26.69
CA GLN A 121 20.48 -4.80 25.26
C GLN A 121 20.16 -6.05 24.41
N GLU A 122 20.77 -7.19 24.73
CA GLU A 122 20.46 -8.46 24.07
C GLU A 122 19.02 -8.93 24.33
N LEU A 123 18.46 -8.63 25.51
CA LEU A 123 17.07 -8.93 25.81
C LEU A 123 16.13 -8.10 24.95
N ILE A 124 16.43 -6.80 24.76
CA ILE A 124 15.67 -5.91 23.87
C ILE A 124 15.75 -6.42 22.43
N SER A 125 16.95 -6.76 21.95
CA SER A 125 17.13 -7.26 20.59
C SER A 125 16.39 -8.58 20.37
N THR A 126 16.45 -9.50 21.33
CA THR A 126 15.71 -10.78 21.28
C THR A 126 14.20 -10.54 21.27
N MET A 127 13.69 -9.59 22.07
CA MET A 127 12.26 -9.25 22.10
C MET A 127 11.79 -8.63 20.78
N LYS A 128 12.59 -7.74 20.18
CA LYS A 128 12.35 -7.19 18.83
C LYS A 128 12.36 -8.28 17.76
N GLU A 129 13.32 -9.21 17.82
CA GLU A 129 13.40 -10.35 16.90
C GLU A 129 12.16 -11.25 17.01
N LEU A 130 11.78 -11.64 18.24
CA LEU A 130 10.58 -12.44 18.49
C LEU A 130 9.33 -11.75 17.95
N LEU A 131 9.21 -10.43 18.11
CA LEU A 131 8.10 -9.66 17.53
C LEU A 131 8.08 -9.73 16.00
N CYS A 132 9.24 -9.58 15.35
CA CYS A 132 9.37 -9.69 13.90
C CYS A 132 8.90 -11.07 13.43
N LEU A 133 9.38 -12.14 14.06
CA LEU A 133 8.98 -13.50 13.77
C LEU A 133 7.48 -13.71 13.93
N TYR A 134 6.91 -13.18 15.02
CA TYR A 134 5.49 -13.33 15.38
C TYR A 134 4.55 -12.64 14.38
N ILE A 135 4.96 -11.49 13.83
CA ILE A 135 4.16 -10.69 12.90
C ILE A 135 4.41 -11.05 11.43
N LEU A 136 5.65 -11.39 11.07
CA LEU A 136 6.08 -11.42 9.68
C LEU A 136 6.05 -12.82 9.05
N GLU A 137 6.37 -13.90 9.77
CA GLU A 137 6.67 -15.17 9.11
C GLU A 137 5.50 -16.17 9.10
N ASP A 138 5.20 -16.74 7.92
CA ASP A 138 4.07 -17.67 7.72
C ASP A 138 4.45 -19.14 7.97
N ASN A 139 5.74 -19.50 8.02
CA ASN A 139 6.23 -20.89 8.02
C ASN A 139 7.40 -21.14 9.02
N ILE A 140 7.40 -20.47 10.18
CA ILE A 140 8.34 -20.82 11.24
C ILE A 140 7.86 -22.11 11.90
N SER A 141 8.74 -23.12 11.97
CA SER A 141 8.50 -24.26 12.86
C SER A 141 8.38 -23.75 14.29
N GLU A 142 7.28 -24.08 14.97
CA GLU A 142 7.03 -23.73 16.38
C GLU A 142 8.27 -23.95 17.28
N ASN A 143 9.06 -24.99 16.98
CA ASN A 143 10.32 -25.31 17.65
C ASN A 143 11.37 -24.19 17.61
N VAL A 144 11.48 -23.43 16.52
CA VAL A 144 12.44 -22.31 16.40
C VAL A 144 12.03 -21.16 17.31
N TYR A 145 10.74 -20.79 17.27
CA TYR A 145 10.22 -19.71 18.11
C TYR A 145 10.31 -20.08 19.59
N VAL A 146 9.82 -21.27 19.96
CA VAL A 146 9.90 -21.80 21.33
C VAL A 146 11.36 -21.85 21.80
N LYS A 147 12.32 -22.22 20.95
CA LYS A 147 13.75 -22.20 21.27
C LYS A 147 14.25 -20.79 21.58
N LEU A 148 13.85 -19.78 20.81
CA LEU A 148 14.24 -18.39 21.06
C LEU A 148 13.65 -17.86 22.37
N VAL A 149 12.37 -18.14 22.65
CA VAL A 149 11.76 -17.77 23.94
C VAL A 149 12.44 -18.49 25.10
N ARG A 150 12.78 -19.79 24.96
CA ARG A 150 13.54 -20.53 25.98
C ARG A 150 14.92 -19.94 26.21
N ASN A 151 15.63 -19.53 25.15
CA ASN A 151 16.92 -18.87 25.26
C ASN A 151 16.79 -17.51 25.98
N MET A 152 15.78 -16.72 25.64
CA MET A 152 15.49 -15.46 26.29
C MET A 152 15.21 -15.65 27.78
N LEU A 153 14.36 -16.63 28.13
CA LEU A 153 14.09 -17.01 29.52
C LEU A 153 15.36 -17.45 30.22
N LYS A 154 16.17 -18.32 29.62
CA LYS A 154 17.44 -18.76 30.20
C LYS A 154 18.34 -17.57 30.54
N LYS A 155 18.52 -16.62 29.61
CA LYS A 155 19.27 -15.38 29.85
C LYS A 155 18.67 -14.55 31.00
N LEU A 156 17.34 -14.44 31.05
CA LEU A 156 16.63 -13.77 32.14
C LEU A 156 16.93 -14.40 33.50
N PHE A 157 16.80 -15.71 33.62
CA PHE A 157 17.05 -16.44 34.86
C PHE A 157 18.53 -16.42 35.27
N GLU A 158 19.46 -16.51 34.32
CA GLU A 158 20.91 -16.53 34.61
C GLU A 158 21.45 -15.14 34.98
N SER A 159 20.97 -14.08 34.32
CA SER A 159 21.59 -12.74 34.39
C SER A 159 20.84 -11.76 35.29
N PHE A 160 19.53 -11.96 35.49
CA PHE A 160 18.66 -10.98 36.15
C PHE A 160 17.83 -11.56 37.30
N SER A 161 17.93 -12.85 37.60
CA SER A 161 17.30 -13.37 38.81
C SER A 161 17.94 -12.69 40.01
N SER A 162 17.13 -11.99 40.80
CA SER A 162 17.55 -11.64 42.16
C SER A 162 17.95 -12.95 42.83
N LYS A 163 19.12 -12.99 43.49
CA LYS A 163 19.46 -14.08 44.41
C LYS A 163 18.44 -14.02 45.54
N ALA A 164 17.22 -14.51 45.28
CA ALA A 164 16.19 -14.68 46.28
C ALA A 164 16.85 -15.52 47.36
N SER A 165 16.95 -14.92 48.55
CA SER A 165 17.45 -15.51 49.78
C SER A 165 17.31 -17.02 49.78
N ASN A 166 18.41 -17.73 49.98
CA ASN A 166 18.48 -19.19 50.20
C ASN A 166 17.66 -19.68 51.42
N ASP A 167 16.77 -18.86 51.97
CA ASP A 167 15.83 -19.24 53.02
C ASP A 167 14.70 -20.08 52.41
N GLU A 168 14.89 -21.39 52.42
CA GLU A 168 13.90 -22.41 52.03
C GLU A 168 12.55 -22.27 52.76
N LYS A 169 12.49 -21.50 53.87
CA LYS A 169 11.32 -21.31 54.73
C LYS A 169 10.26 -20.35 54.19
N GLU A 170 10.53 -19.63 53.10
CA GLU A 170 9.65 -18.56 52.59
C GLU A 170 9.13 -18.77 51.16
N LYS A 171 9.20 -20.01 50.64
CA LYS A 171 8.60 -20.36 49.34
C LYS A 171 7.08 -20.35 49.45
N ILE A 172 6.44 -19.40 48.78
CA ILE A 172 4.98 -19.37 48.64
C ILE A 172 4.58 -20.45 47.65
N ASP A 173 3.59 -21.26 48.02
CA ASP A 173 3.05 -22.30 47.15
C ASP A 173 2.45 -21.69 45.86
N ILE A 174 2.77 -22.28 44.71
CA ILE A 174 2.25 -21.89 43.40
C ILE A 174 0.72 -22.03 43.35
N TRP A 175 0.16 -23.07 43.95
CA TRP A 175 -1.28 -23.27 44.05
C TRP A 175 -1.95 -22.12 44.81
N PHE A 176 -1.35 -21.73 45.94
CA PHE A 176 -1.85 -20.64 46.78
C PHE A 176 -1.81 -19.30 46.04
N SER A 177 -0.72 -19.05 45.29
CA SER A 177 -0.56 -17.85 44.46
C SER A 177 -1.58 -17.79 43.32
N LYS A 178 -1.78 -18.90 42.60
CA LYS A 178 -2.79 -19.00 41.53
C LYS A 178 -4.21 -18.73 42.05
N LYS A 179 -4.56 -19.29 43.20
CA LYS A 179 -5.88 -19.05 43.82
C LYS A 179 -6.09 -17.60 44.24
N LEU A 180 -5.05 -16.93 44.76
CA LEU A 180 -5.12 -15.50 45.08
C LEU A 180 -5.32 -14.62 43.83
N VAL A 181 -4.67 -14.98 42.72
CA VAL A 181 -4.87 -14.32 41.43
C VAL A 181 -6.26 -14.54 40.89
N GLU A 182 -6.77 -15.78 40.91
CA GLU A 182 -8.14 -16.12 40.48
C GLU A 182 -9.17 -15.29 41.26
N TYR A 183 -9.05 -15.24 42.58
CA TYR A 183 -9.93 -14.43 43.42
C TYR A 183 -9.82 -12.93 43.11
N THR A 184 -8.60 -12.45 42.85
CA THR A 184 -8.36 -11.04 42.51
C THR A 184 -8.90 -10.70 41.12
N ARG A 185 -8.83 -11.63 40.16
CA ARG A 185 -9.43 -11.45 38.85
C ARG A 185 -10.94 -11.29 38.94
N LEU A 186 -11.62 -12.16 39.69
CA LEU A 186 -13.05 -12.03 39.98
C LEU A 186 -13.37 -10.67 40.62
N MET A 187 -12.51 -10.20 41.53
CA MET A 187 -12.64 -8.87 42.15
C MET A 187 -12.54 -7.71 41.14
N PHE A 188 -11.71 -7.83 40.10
CA PHE A 188 -11.63 -6.83 39.02
C PHE A 188 -12.80 -6.94 38.03
N GLU A 189 -13.37 -8.14 37.83
CA GLU A 189 -14.53 -8.36 36.97
C GLU A 189 -15.83 -7.83 37.61
N GLU A 190 -16.03 -8.03 38.93
CA GLU A 190 -17.23 -7.63 39.65
C GLU A 190 -16.96 -6.79 40.93
N PRO A 191 -16.29 -5.63 40.82
CA PRO A 191 -15.78 -4.88 41.97
C PRO A 191 -16.85 -4.28 42.90
N GLN A 192 -18.10 -4.22 42.45
CA GLN A 192 -19.26 -3.84 43.24
C GLN A 192 -19.57 -4.84 44.36
N ASN A 193 -19.15 -6.10 44.21
CA ASN A 193 -19.37 -7.13 45.20
C ASN A 193 -18.51 -6.89 46.46
N GLY A 194 -19.06 -7.30 47.61
CA GLY A 194 -18.40 -7.18 48.91
C GLY A 194 -17.38 -8.30 49.14
N TYR A 195 -16.22 -8.23 48.51
CA TYR A 195 -15.11 -9.15 48.79
C TYR A 195 -14.51 -8.87 50.17
N SER A 196 -14.26 -9.93 50.94
CA SER A 196 -13.67 -9.80 52.27
C SER A 196 -12.50 -10.75 52.46
N LEU A 197 -11.52 -10.31 53.26
CA LEU A 197 -10.44 -11.19 53.70
C LEU A 197 -10.96 -12.41 54.46
N GLY A 198 -12.11 -12.29 55.15
CA GLY A 198 -12.73 -13.39 55.89
C GLY A 198 -13.15 -14.54 54.98
N GLN A 199 -13.86 -14.24 53.88
CA GLN A 199 -14.22 -15.23 52.87
C GLN A 199 -12.98 -15.91 52.28
N LEU A 200 -12.00 -15.10 51.87
CA LEU A 200 -10.74 -15.62 51.33
C LEU A 200 -10.03 -16.55 52.33
N SER A 201 -10.04 -16.17 53.61
CA SER A 201 -9.44 -16.97 54.70
C SER A 201 -10.12 -18.33 54.88
N SER A 202 -11.45 -18.35 54.82
CA SER A 202 -12.25 -19.58 54.87
C SER A 202 -11.97 -20.49 53.67
N ASP A 203 -11.90 -19.92 52.46
CA ASP A 203 -11.63 -20.68 51.24
C ASP A 203 -10.23 -21.31 51.24
N PHE A 204 -9.25 -20.65 51.87
CA PHE A 204 -7.89 -21.15 52.05
C PHE A 204 -7.68 -22.01 53.30
N ASN A 205 -8.71 -22.20 54.14
CA ASN A 205 -8.60 -22.85 55.45
C ASN A 205 -7.42 -22.30 56.29
N ASN A 206 -7.26 -20.97 56.33
CA ASN A 206 -6.15 -20.28 56.97
C ASN A 206 -6.62 -19.03 57.74
N TYR A 207 -5.78 -18.50 58.63
CA TYR A 207 -6.10 -17.27 59.37
C TYR A 207 -6.00 -16.02 58.50
N SER A 208 -6.89 -15.04 58.69
CA SER A 208 -6.88 -13.78 57.93
C SER A 208 -5.59 -12.99 58.04
N SER A 209 -4.88 -13.09 59.18
CA SER A 209 -3.57 -12.48 59.37
C SER A 209 -2.50 -13.10 58.44
N TYR A 210 -2.55 -14.41 58.22
CA TYR A 210 -1.67 -15.12 57.32
C TYR A 210 -2.01 -14.83 55.85
N VAL A 211 -3.29 -14.93 55.49
CA VAL A 211 -3.76 -14.61 54.13
C VAL A 211 -3.46 -13.16 53.77
N SER A 212 -3.62 -12.20 54.68
CA SER A 212 -3.29 -10.79 54.42
C SER A 212 -1.78 -10.58 54.16
N LYS A 213 -0.91 -11.22 54.94
CA LYS A 213 0.54 -11.16 54.74
C LYS A 213 0.93 -11.75 53.39
N ILE A 214 0.40 -12.93 53.05
CA ILE A 214 0.68 -13.58 51.78
C ILE A 214 0.09 -12.81 50.61
N TYR A 215 -1.12 -12.27 50.72
CA TYR A 215 -1.75 -11.46 49.69
C TYR A 215 -0.84 -10.29 49.31
N LYS A 216 -0.31 -9.55 50.29
CA LYS A 216 0.63 -8.46 50.03
C LYS A 216 1.93 -8.97 49.39
N LYS A 217 2.46 -10.11 49.86
CA LYS A 217 3.70 -10.70 49.31
C LYS A 217 3.52 -11.15 47.86
N VAL A 218 2.41 -11.82 47.55
CA VAL A 218 2.06 -12.31 46.20
C VAL A 218 1.73 -11.13 45.30
N LEU A 219 0.70 -10.33 45.62
CA LEU A 219 0.16 -9.30 44.72
C LEU A 219 0.90 -7.96 44.74
N GLY A 220 1.79 -7.75 45.73
CA GLY A 220 2.54 -6.50 45.92
C GLY A 220 1.75 -5.39 46.62
N VAL A 221 0.43 -5.57 46.78
CA VAL A 221 -0.49 -4.56 47.32
C VAL A 221 -1.37 -5.17 48.41
N LYS A 222 -1.90 -4.36 49.34
CA LYS A 222 -2.83 -4.89 50.35
C LYS A 222 -4.17 -5.24 49.72
N PHE A 223 -4.88 -6.22 50.29
CA PHE A 223 -6.21 -6.65 49.84
C PHE A 223 -7.19 -5.49 49.64
N VAL A 224 -7.31 -4.61 50.65
CA VAL A 224 -8.22 -3.46 50.61
C VAL A 224 -7.83 -2.47 49.50
N GLU A 225 -6.53 -2.25 49.31
CA GLU A 225 -6.02 -1.38 48.25
C GLU A 225 -6.30 -1.99 46.87
N CYS A 226 -6.17 -3.31 46.74
CA CYS A 226 -6.50 -4.04 45.52
C CYS A 226 -7.97 -3.90 45.14
N HIS A 227 -8.89 -4.01 46.11
CA HIS A 227 -10.32 -3.81 45.86
C HIS A 227 -10.62 -2.36 45.44
N ILE A 228 -9.94 -1.38 46.03
CA ILE A 228 -10.05 0.02 45.61
C ILE A 228 -9.57 0.18 44.15
N PHE A 229 -8.47 -0.46 43.76
CA PHE A 229 -7.98 -0.44 42.39
C PHE A 229 -8.98 -1.02 41.39
N ALA A 230 -9.56 -2.17 41.70
CA ALA A 230 -10.60 -2.80 40.90
C ALA A 230 -11.80 -1.86 40.66
N ARG A 231 -12.27 -1.19 41.73
CA ARG A 231 -13.36 -0.21 41.64
C ARG A 231 -12.99 1.04 40.85
N ILE A 232 -11.74 1.52 40.98
CA ILE A 232 -11.24 2.67 40.21
C ILE A 232 -11.16 2.33 38.72
N GLU A 233 -10.62 1.16 38.36
CA GLU A 233 -10.56 0.68 36.97
C GLU A 233 -11.96 0.67 36.35
N LYS A 234 -12.92 0.01 37.02
CA LYS A 234 -14.30 -0.06 36.54
C LYS A 234 -14.97 1.31 36.41
N SER A 235 -14.66 2.24 37.32
CA SER A 235 -15.20 3.60 37.25
C SER A 235 -14.75 4.36 36.00
N MET A 236 -13.59 4.04 35.42
CA MET A 236 -13.08 4.70 34.22
C MET A 236 -13.98 4.44 33.01
N GLU A 237 -14.47 3.21 32.84
CA GLU A 237 -15.40 2.84 31.76
C GLU A 237 -16.64 3.74 31.80
N TRP A 238 -17.27 3.83 32.96
CA TRP A 238 -18.46 4.68 33.17
C TRP A 238 -18.16 6.17 33.02
N LEU A 239 -16.97 6.64 33.43
CA LEU A 239 -16.57 8.04 33.30
C LEU A 239 -16.40 8.46 31.83
N ILE A 240 -16.10 7.51 30.94
CA ILE A 240 -15.89 7.75 29.51
C ILE A 240 -17.18 7.58 28.73
N ASP A 241 -17.91 6.49 28.98
CA ASP A 241 -19.01 6.03 28.13
C ASP A 241 -20.41 6.41 28.63
N SER A 242 -20.51 7.11 29.77
CA SER A 242 -21.80 7.53 30.31
C SER A 242 -21.87 8.99 30.74
N ASP A 243 -23.09 9.52 30.75
CA ASP A 243 -23.42 10.83 31.33
C ASP A 243 -23.83 10.74 32.81
N LYS A 244 -23.72 9.55 33.44
CA LYS A 244 -24.05 9.34 34.85
C LYS A 244 -23.31 10.34 35.73
N SER A 245 -23.95 10.81 36.78
CA SER A 245 -23.31 11.67 37.78
C SER A 245 -22.15 10.94 38.48
N ILE A 246 -21.20 11.70 39.03
CA ILE A 246 -20.08 11.12 39.79
C ILE A 246 -20.59 10.30 40.99
N LEU A 247 -21.74 10.68 41.56
CA LEU A 247 -22.40 9.96 42.65
C LEU A 247 -22.90 8.59 42.19
N GLU A 248 -23.61 8.53 41.06
CA GLU A 248 -24.13 7.27 40.52
C GLU A 248 -22.99 6.30 40.17
N ILE A 249 -21.92 6.79 39.53
CA ILE A 249 -20.75 5.96 39.21
C ILE A 249 -20.09 5.42 40.47
N ALA A 250 -19.94 6.25 41.51
CA ALA A 250 -19.38 5.80 42.78
C ALA A 250 -20.19 4.64 43.37
N THR A 251 -21.52 4.76 43.37
CA THR A 251 -22.43 3.72 43.86
C THR A 251 -22.35 2.44 43.03
N GLU A 252 -22.35 2.54 41.70
CA GLU A 252 -22.29 1.39 40.80
C GLU A 252 -20.94 0.65 40.86
N CYS A 253 -19.86 1.37 41.15
CA CYS A 253 -18.55 0.74 41.39
C CYS A 253 -18.40 0.23 42.83
N GLY A 254 -19.43 0.31 43.68
CA GLY A 254 -19.42 -0.23 45.04
C GLY A 254 -18.73 0.65 46.10
N PHE A 255 -18.52 1.94 45.85
CA PHE A 255 -18.03 2.85 46.89
C PHE A 255 -19.15 3.24 47.86
N MET A 256 -18.84 3.27 49.15
CA MET A 256 -19.82 3.63 50.20
C MET A 256 -20.25 5.10 50.15
N SER A 257 -19.44 5.98 49.56
CA SER A 257 -19.77 7.40 49.37
C SER A 257 -18.99 8.00 48.20
N SER A 258 -19.56 9.05 47.60
CA SER A 258 -18.88 9.87 46.58
C SER A 258 -17.59 10.52 47.08
N LYS A 259 -17.53 10.86 48.39
CA LYS A 259 -16.33 11.38 49.04
C LYS A 259 -15.20 10.34 49.04
N SER A 260 -15.51 9.10 49.46
CA SER A 260 -14.54 8.00 49.46
C SER A 260 -14.05 7.68 48.05
N PHE A 261 -14.94 7.69 47.06
CA PHE A 261 -14.57 7.54 45.66
C PHE A 261 -13.60 8.64 45.21
N TYR A 262 -13.95 9.90 45.46
CA TYR A 262 -13.15 11.06 45.05
C TYR A 262 -11.75 11.05 45.66
N GLU A 263 -11.64 10.79 46.97
CA GLU A 263 -10.36 10.73 47.69
C GLU A 263 -9.46 9.61 47.15
N ASN A 264 -10.01 8.40 46.99
CA ASN A 264 -9.26 7.26 46.48
C ASN A 264 -8.87 7.43 45.01
N TYR A 265 -9.78 7.92 44.17
CA TYR A 265 -9.49 8.17 42.75
C TYR A 265 -8.37 9.21 42.62
N LYS A 266 -8.47 10.35 43.32
CA LYS A 266 -7.43 11.39 43.30
C LYS A 266 -6.08 10.86 43.80
N LYS A 267 -6.08 10.06 44.86
CA LYS A 267 -4.87 9.46 45.43
C LYS A 267 -4.16 8.55 44.44
N TYR A 268 -4.89 7.71 43.70
CA TYR A 268 -4.29 6.67 42.88
C TYR A 268 -4.14 7.02 41.39
N MET A 269 -4.94 7.97 40.90
CA MET A 269 -4.93 8.40 39.50
C MET A 269 -4.22 9.75 39.30
N ASN A 270 -3.81 10.44 40.36
CA ASN A 270 -3.23 11.79 40.34
C ASN A 270 -4.12 12.87 39.68
N GLU A 271 -5.41 12.57 39.48
CA GLU A 271 -6.42 13.50 38.98
C GLU A 271 -7.79 13.12 39.55
N THR A 272 -8.75 14.05 39.53
CA THR A 272 -10.10 13.80 40.05
C THR A 272 -11.00 13.15 39.00
N PRO A 273 -12.06 12.40 39.37
CA PRO A 273 -12.99 11.80 38.41
C PRO A 273 -13.58 12.82 37.41
N SER A 274 -13.87 14.03 37.88
CA SER A 274 -14.40 15.10 37.02
C SER A 274 -13.34 15.66 36.05
N GLN A 275 -12.09 15.81 36.49
CA GLN A 275 -10.98 16.23 35.62
C GLN A 275 -10.72 15.18 34.53
N PHE A 276 -10.68 13.91 34.92
CA PHE A 276 -10.52 12.78 34.02
C PHE A 276 -11.63 12.75 32.96
N ARG A 277 -12.91 12.84 33.37
CA ARG A 277 -14.05 12.88 32.44
C ARG A 277 -13.93 14.03 31.45
N LYS A 278 -13.57 15.23 31.92
CA LYS A 278 -13.40 16.40 31.05
C LYS A 278 -12.26 16.20 30.05
N LYS A 279 -11.12 15.67 30.50
CA LYS A 279 -9.95 15.35 29.68
C LYS A 279 -10.31 14.35 28.57
N MET A 280 -10.98 13.25 28.91
CA MET A 280 -11.37 12.22 27.95
C MET A 280 -12.36 12.73 26.89
N ARG A 281 -13.31 13.58 27.29
CA ARG A 281 -14.23 14.23 26.33
C ARG A 281 -13.49 15.14 25.34
N CYS A 282 -12.39 15.77 25.74
CA CYS A 282 -11.56 16.57 24.85
C CYS A 282 -10.70 15.70 23.93
N LEU A 283 -10.12 14.61 24.44
CA LEU A 283 -9.30 13.66 23.68
C LEU A 283 -10.07 12.87 22.62
N ARG A 284 -11.40 12.71 22.75
CA ARG A 284 -12.25 12.13 21.70
C ARG A 284 -12.25 12.93 20.38
N LYS A 285 -11.77 14.18 20.38
CA LYS A 285 -11.73 15.08 19.20
C LYS A 285 -10.38 15.15 18.50
N LEU A 286 -9.34 14.47 18.99
CA LEU A 286 -7.99 14.52 18.45
C LEU A 286 -7.65 13.25 17.67
N ASP A 287 -7.03 13.41 16.51
CA ASP A 287 -6.38 12.32 15.77
C ASP A 287 -5.15 11.88 16.57
N TYR A 288 -5.19 10.65 17.07
CA TYR A 288 -4.16 10.10 17.92
C TYR A 288 -3.39 9.03 17.14
N LYS A 289 -2.06 9.14 17.04
CA LYS A 289 -1.20 8.31 16.16
C LYS A 289 -1.38 6.80 16.35
N TYR A 290 -1.62 6.34 17.58
CA TYR A 290 -1.75 4.93 17.93
C TYR A 290 -3.18 4.54 18.34
N ALA A 291 -4.16 4.85 17.49
CA ALA A 291 -5.57 4.63 17.78
C ALA A 291 -6.06 3.19 17.49
N ASP A 292 -5.43 2.49 16.54
CA ASP A 292 -5.81 1.14 16.11
C ASP A 292 -4.61 0.33 15.58
N MET A 293 -4.80 -0.98 15.40
CA MET A 293 -3.77 -1.89 14.87
C MET A 293 -3.19 -1.43 13.51
N PRO A 294 -3.99 -1.06 12.49
CA PRO A 294 -3.46 -0.57 11.22
C PRO A 294 -2.53 0.63 11.39
N SER A 295 -2.91 1.63 12.18
CA SER A 295 -2.11 2.83 12.43
C SER A 295 -0.79 2.51 13.14
N ILE A 296 -0.80 1.53 14.06
CA ILE A 296 0.40 1.07 14.78
C ILE A 296 1.35 0.33 13.83
N LEU A 297 0.83 -0.61 13.02
CA LEU A 297 1.65 -1.38 12.08
C LEU A 297 2.22 -0.52 10.95
N GLU A 298 1.55 0.58 10.58
CA GLU A 298 2.05 1.59 9.65
C GLU A 298 2.98 2.65 10.31
N SER A 299 3.21 2.56 11.62
CA SER A 299 4.00 3.57 12.33
C SER A 299 5.51 3.40 12.11
N GLU A 300 6.23 4.52 12.05
CA GLU A 300 7.69 4.57 11.91
C GLU A 300 8.42 3.68 12.90
N VAL A 301 7.94 3.66 14.14
CA VAL A 301 8.58 2.93 15.24
C VAL A 301 8.51 1.41 15.03
N VAL A 302 7.41 0.91 14.48
CA VAL A 302 7.29 -0.51 14.13
C VAL A 302 8.12 -0.83 12.88
N TYR A 303 8.18 0.08 11.91
CA TYR A 303 9.08 -0.04 10.76
C TYR A 303 10.55 -0.07 11.18
N GLU A 304 11.01 0.79 12.09
CA GLU A 304 12.39 0.83 12.61
C GLU A 304 12.82 -0.52 13.21
N ILE A 305 11.94 -1.14 14.01
CA ILE A 305 12.20 -2.45 14.63
C ILE A 305 12.40 -3.52 13.56
N PHE A 306 11.60 -3.47 12.50
CA PHE A 306 11.76 -4.39 11.40
C PHE A 306 13.04 -4.06 10.61
N GLU A 307 13.33 -2.78 10.35
CA GLU A 307 14.53 -2.35 9.62
C GLU A 307 15.83 -2.76 10.32
N GLU A 308 15.92 -2.66 11.64
CA GLU A 308 17.06 -3.11 12.45
C GLU A 308 17.38 -4.60 12.22
N ARG A 309 16.36 -5.44 12.00
CA ARG A 309 16.54 -6.86 11.65
C ARG A 309 17.21 -7.02 10.28
N GLU A 310 16.95 -6.11 9.33
CA GLU A 310 17.60 -6.14 8.01
C GLU A 310 19.12 -6.04 8.13
N ASP A 311 19.61 -5.09 8.93
CA ASP A 311 21.05 -4.82 9.04
C ASP A 311 21.82 -5.99 9.66
N THR A 312 21.23 -6.66 10.65
CA THR A 312 21.83 -7.87 11.24
C THR A 312 21.87 -9.06 10.27
N ASN A 313 20.85 -9.20 9.43
CA ASN A 313 20.81 -10.27 8.43
C ASN A 313 21.66 -9.98 7.19
N ARG A 314 21.87 -8.71 6.81
CA ARG A 314 22.80 -8.29 5.74
C ARG A 314 24.22 -8.78 5.99
N ALA A 315 24.64 -8.94 7.26
CA ALA A 315 25.94 -9.49 7.63
C ALA A 315 26.04 -11.01 7.48
N ILE A 316 24.92 -11.72 7.38
CA ILE A 316 24.86 -13.20 7.41
C ILE A 316 24.47 -13.77 6.03
N SER A 317 23.71 -13.04 5.21
CA SER A 317 23.29 -13.48 3.86
C SER A 317 24.08 -12.81 2.73
N SER A 318 25.39 -13.03 2.69
CA SER A 318 26.21 -12.80 1.50
C SER A 318 26.68 -14.15 0.95
N ASN A 319 25.77 -14.97 0.40
CA ASN A 319 26.15 -16.16 -0.37
C ASN A 319 24.99 -16.66 -1.25
N SER A 320 24.80 -16.00 -2.39
CA SER A 320 24.36 -16.62 -3.65
C SER A 320 24.53 -15.61 -4.80
N ASP A 321 25.77 -15.48 -5.29
CA ASP A 321 26.11 -14.67 -6.47
C ASP A 321 25.76 -15.45 -7.76
N GLU A 322 24.49 -15.46 -8.15
CA GLU A 322 24.11 -15.78 -9.54
C GLU A 322 24.04 -14.48 -10.35
N SER A 323 24.92 -14.35 -11.37
CA SER A 323 24.87 -13.24 -12.32
C SER A 323 24.02 -13.60 -13.54
N ILE A 324 23.10 -12.71 -13.92
CA ILE A 324 22.31 -12.84 -15.15
C ILE A 324 23.17 -12.36 -16.31
N ASN A 325 23.31 -13.16 -17.36
CA ASN A 325 24.17 -12.85 -18.49
C ASN A 325 23.33 -12.63 -19.75
N TYR A 326 23.60 -11.54 -20.47
CA TYR A 326 23.01 -11.25 -21.77
C TYR A 326 24.10 -11.10 -22.82
N ASP A 327 23.88 -11.71 -23.99
CA ASP A 327 24.75 -11.62 -25.15
C ASP A 327 23.96 -11.05 -26.33
N ILE A 328 24.29 -9.82 -26.68
CA ILE A 328 23.57 -8.97 -27.64
C ILE A 328 24.46 -8.80 -28.86
N ASP A 329 23.96 -9.13 -30.04
CA ASP A 329 24.62 -8.89 -31.33
C ASP A 329 23.86 -7.79 -32.07
N VAL A 330 24.53 -6.67 -32.36
CA VAL A 330 23.91 -5.50 -32.99
C VAL A 330 23.50 -5.71 -34.45
N ASN A 331 23.92 -6.83 -35.05
CA ASN A 331 23.60 -7.20 -36.43
C ASN A 331 22.36 -8.11 -36.52
N ARG A 332 21.78 -8.54 -35.39
CA ARG A 332 20.50 -9.25 -35.40
C ARG A 332 19.39 -8.35 -35.89
N SER A 333 18.52 -8.91 -36.73
CA SER A 333 17.24 -8.29 -37.08
C SER A 333 16.19 -8.66 -36.02
N GLY A 334 15.31 -7.73 -35.70
CA GLY A 334 14.17 -7.99 -34.82
C GLY A 334 12.91 -7.31 -35.32
N PHE A 335 12.21 -6.58 -34.46
CA PHE A 335 10.96 -5.91 -34.80
C PHE A 335 11.04 -4.41 -34.55
N TYR A 336 10.46 -3.63 -35.45
CA TYR A 336 10.32 -2.20 -35.24
C TYR A 336 9.36 -1.94 -34.08
N VAL A 337 9.84 -1.17 -33.11
CA VAL A 337 9.03 -0.68 -32.01
C VAL A 337 7.87 0.10 -32.63
N GLU A 338 6.65 -0.23 -32.23
CA GLU A 338 5.50 0.50 -32.75
C GLU A 338 5.63 1.94 -32.28
N ASP A 339 5.45 2.85 -33.23
CA ASP A 339 5.40 4.26 -32.92
C ASP A 339 4.14 4.51 -32.07
N CYS A 340 4.32 4.38 -30.75
CA CYS A 340 3.39 4.79 -29.73
C CYS A 340 3.05 6.29 -29.91
N ASN A 341 3.86 7.02 -30.69
CA ASN A 341 3.81 8.44 -30.99
C ASN A 341 2.85 8.74 -32.14
N LYS A 342 1.62 8.29 -31.90
CA LYS A 342 0.52 9.25 -31.93
C LYS A 342 0.04 9.44 -30.50
N ARG A 343 0.97 9.70 -29.58
CA ARG A 343 0.80 9.55 -28.13
C ARG A 343 -0.43 10.30 -27.71
N VAL A 344 -1.42 9.56 -27.25
CA VAL A 344 -2.69 10.11 -26.80
C VAL A 344 -2.59 10.28 -25.28
N VAL A 345 -2.53 11.50 -24.78
CA VAL A 345 -2.74 11.73 -23.34
C VAL A 345 -4.22 11.63 -23.05
N ASN A 346 -4.61 10.75 -22.14
CA ASN A 346 -5.93 10.84 -21.54
C ASN A 346 -5.91 11.98 -20.51
N LEU A 347 -6.45 13.15 -20.85
CA LEU A 347 -6.47 14.29 -19.95
C LEU A 347 -7.82 14.47 -19.27
N ASN A 348 -7.71 14.65 -17.96
CA ASN A 348 -8.75 15.16 -17.08
C ASN A 348 -8.92 16.67 -17.30
N ILE A 349 -9.59 17.09 -18.39
CA ILE A 349 -9.78 18.51 -18.73
C ILE A 349 -10.89 19.12 -17.85
N PHE A 350 -10.61 19.31 -16.56
CA PHE A 350 -11.55 19.84 -15.56
C PHE A 350 -10.96 21.02 -14.78
N GLY A 351 -11.75 22.09 -14.65
CA GLY A 351 -11.36 23.30 -13.91
C GLY A 351 -10.18 24.07 -14.53
N ASP A 352 -9.45 24.85 -13.72
CA ASP A 352 -8.30 25.64 -14.17
C ASP A 352 -6.95 24.94 -13.93
N ARG A 353 -6.88 23.98 -12.97
CA ARG A 353 -5.62 23.35 -12.53
C ARG A 353 -5.01 22.38 -13.55
N TRP A 354 -5.79 21.84 -14.49
CA TRP A 354 -5.24 20.94 -15.52
C TRP A 354 -4.24 21.66 -16.44
N ARG A 355 -4.29 23.00 -16.53
CA ARG A 355 -3.42 23.80 -17.40
C ARG A 355 -1.95 23.70 -17.02
N GLU A 356 -1.63 23.94 -15.75
CA GLU A 356 -0.25 23.90 -15.26
C GLU A 356 0.35 22.50 -15.44
N LYS A 357 -0.47 21.46 -15.22
CA LYS A 357 -0.08 20.07 -15.43
C LYS A 357 0.20 19.76 -16.91
N ILE A 358 -0.72 20.10 -17.83
CA ILE A 358 -0.56 19.75 -19.24
C ILE A 358 0.58 20.51 -19.92
N GLU A 359 0.78 21.79 -19.59
CA GLU A 359 1.88 22.55 -20.19
C GLU A 359 3.22 21.90 -19.91
N THR A 360 3.41 21.46 -18.67
CA THR A 360 4.68 20.92 -18.22
C THR A 360 4.88 19.47 -18.67
N ILE A 361 3.79 18.68 -18.71
CA ILE A 361 3.77 17.36 -19.38
C ILE A 361 4.15 17.51 -20.86
N GLN A 362 3.53 18.45 -21.57
CA GLN A 362 3.75 18.60 -23.00
C GLN A 362 5.15 19.10 -23.35
N ARG A 363 5.73 20.00 -22.54
CA ARG A 363 7.14 20.42 -22.67
C ARG A 363 8.11 19.25 -22.61
N SER A 364 7.79 18.23 -21.81
CA SER A 364 8.72 17.13 -21.50
C SER A 364 8.46 15.86 -22.30
N LEU A 365 7.20 15.49 -22.53
CA LEU A 365 6.77 14.21 -23.10
C LEU A 365 6.30 14.31 -24.56
N ARG A 366 6.04 15.54 -25.05
CA ARG A 366 5.73 15.85 -26.46
C ARG A 366 4.65 14.94 -27.08
N TYR A 367 3.49 14.87 -26.46
CA TYR A 367 2.37 14.10 -26.98
C TYR A 367 1.79 14.74 -28.25
N ASP A 368 1.25 13.93 -29.15
CA ASP A 368 0.62 14.39 -30.39
C ASP A 368 -0.87 14.65 -30.23
N TYR A 369 -1.52 13.79 -29.45
CA TYR A 369 -2.97 13.78 -29.29
C TYR A 369 -3.35 13.87 -27.81
N VAL A 370 -4.55 14.40 -27.58
CA VAL A 370 -5.20 14.41 -26.28
C VAL A 370 -6.60 13.83 -26.41
N THR A 371 -6.94 12.85 -25.58
CA THR A 371 -8.30 12.31 -25.51
C THR A 371 -9.21 13.31 -24.82
N ILE A 372 -10.35 13.59 -25.45
CA ILE A 372 -11.47 14.31 -24.84
C ILE A 372 -12.69 13.40 -24.91
N SER A 373 -13.11 12.88 -23.76
CA SER A 373 -14.27 12.00 -23.69
C SER A 373 -15.54 12.81 -23.47
N LEU A 374 -16.49 12.70 -24.41
CA LEU A 374 -17.77 13.39 -24.41
C LEU A 374 -18.92 12.38 -24.23
N LEU A 375 -19.67 12.52 -23.15
CA LEU A 375 -20.84 11.70 -22.86
C LEU A 375 -22.12 12.45 -23.22
N PHE A 376 -22.81 12.00 -24.26
CA PHE A 376 -24.07 12.55 -24.72
C PHE A 376 -25.25 11.92 -23.98
N ASN A 377 -26.07 12.77 -23.35
CA ASN A 377 -27.25 12.35 -22.61
C ASN A 377 -28.44 13.29 -22.83
N ARG A 378 -29.47 12.82 -23.55
CA ARG A 378 -30.67 13.59 -23.88
C ARG A 378 -30.30 14.91 -24.56
N ASN A 379 -30.49 16.04 -23.88
CA ASN A 379 -30.28 17.39 -24.41
C ASN A 379 -28.98 18.05 -23.93
N VAL A 380 -28.11 17.30 -23.25
CA VAL A 380 -26.85 17.79 -22.70
C VAL A 380 -25.70 16.84 -23.05
N TYR A 381 -24.50 17.38 -23.11
CA TYR A 381 -23.28 16.59 -23.16
C TYR A 381 -22.34 17.03 -22.04
N PHE A 382 -21.46 16.12 -21.67
CA PHE A 382 -20.52 16.31 -20.58
C PHE A 382 -19.13 15.93 -21.07
N VAL A 383 -18.14 16.72 -20.69
CA VAL A 383 -16.77 16.20 -20.64
C VAL A 383 -16.69 15.38 -19.37
N TYR A 384 -16.13 14.19 -19.47
CA TYR A 384 -15.95 13.30 -18.33
C TYR A 384 -14.59 12.62 -18.45
N ASP A 385 -14.03 12.33 -17.29
CA ASP A 385 -12.96 11.36 -17.12
C ASP A 385 -13.45 10.30 -16.13
N GLU A 386 -12.53 9.60 -15.50
CA GLU A 386 -12.84 8.61 -14.49
C GLU A 386 -13.21 9.22 -13.13
N PHE A 387 -12.72 10.43 -12.83
CA PHE A 387 -12.86 11.11 -11.54
C PHE A 387 -14.13 11.94 -11.47
N SER A 388 -14.39 12.69 -12.53
CA SER A 388 -15.31 13.79 -12.59
C SER A 388 -16.04 13.83 -13.92
N LYS A 389 -17.20 14.49 -13.88
CA LYS A 389 -18.04 14.72 -15.05
C LYS A 389 -18.55 16.13 -14.93
N GLU A 390 -18.22 16.95 -15.91
CA GLU A 390 -18.59 18.35 -15.93
C GLU A 390 -19.52 18.61 -17.11
N ARG A 391 -20.63 19.28 -16.83
CA ARG A 391 -21.49 19.78 -17.89
C ARG A 391 -20.78 20.94 -18.55
N ILE A 392 -20.57 20.85 -19.86
CA ILE A 392 -19.94 21.91 -20.63
C ILE A 392 -20.87 22.37 -21.74
N ASP A 393 -20.73 23.64 -22.13
CA ASP A 393 -21.31 24.17 -23.34
C ASP A 393 -20.25 24.26 -24.45
N PHE A 394 -20.68 24.72 -25.63
CA PHE A 394 -19.81 24.78 -26.79
C PHE A 394 -18.70 25.83 -26.63
N THR A 395 -19.00 26.95 -25.96
CA THR A 395 -18.03 28.02 -25.69
C THR A 395 -16.88 27.50 -24.84
N LYS A 396 -17.20 26.79 -23.75
CA LYS A 396 -16.21 26.19 -22.84
C LYS A 396 -15.43 25.06 -23.53
N PHE A 397 -16.08 24.26 -24.38
CA PHE A 397 -15.39 23.28 -25.22
C PHE A 397 -14.34 23.94 -26.11
N MET A 398 -14.73 25.00 -26.83
CA MET A 398 -13.81 25.72 -27.73
C MET A 398 -12.68 26.40 -26.99
N TYR A 399 -12.94 26.91 -25.79
CA TYR A 399 -11.90 27.42 -24.91
C TYR A 399 -10.82 26.37 -24.63
N TYR A 400 -11.21 25.13 -24.29
CA TYR A 400 -10.27 24.03 -24.08
C TYR A 400 -9.51 23.66 -25.34
N ILE A 401 -10.20 23.55 -26.48
CA ILE A 401 -9.57 23.26 -27.78
C ILE A 401 -8.51 24.30 -28.12
N HIS A 402 -8.81 25.60 -28.00
CA HIS A 402 -7.85 26.65 -28.32
C HIS A 402 -6.59 26.58 -27.43
N LYS A 403 -6.75 26.23 -26.15
CA LYS A 403 -5.61 26.02 -25.23
C LYS A 403 -4.76 24.82 -25.63
N LEU A 404 -5.37 23.73 -26.06
CA LEU A 404 -4.65 22.55 -26.53
C LEU A 404 -3.89 22.83 -27.84
N GLU A 405 -4.50 23.59 -28.76
CA GLU A 405 -3.85 24.01 -30.00
C GLU A 405 -2.57 24.83 -29.72
N ASN A 406 -2.59 25.73 -28.71
CA ASN A 406 -1.41 26.50 -28.32
C ASN A 406 -0.25 25.64 -27.78
N LEU A 407 -0.54 24.38 -27.40
CA LEU A 407 0.45 23.39 -26.93
C LEU A 407 0.82 22.38 -28.02
N ASN A 408 0.40 22.62 -29.27
CA ASN A 408 0.55 21.70 -30.40
C ASN A 408 -0.11 20.32 -30.17
N LEU A 409 -1.12 20.24 -29.30
CA LEU A 409 -1.88 19.02 -29.03
C LEU A 409 -3.11 18.93 -29.93
N LYS A 410 -3.27 17.79 -30.63
CA LYS A 410 -4.42 17.53 -31.50
C LYS A 410 -5.50 16.76 -30.73
N PRO A 411 -6.79 17.10 -30.84
CA PRO A 411 -7.82 16.38 -30.11
C PRO A 411 -8.15 15.03 -30.76
N LEU A 412 -8.25 14.00 -29.92
CA LEU A 412 -8.93 12.74 -30.16
C LEU A 412 -10.25 12.78 -29.39
N ILE A 413 -11.36 12.98 -30.09
CA ILE A 413 -12.68 13.09 -29.47
C ILE A 413 -13.31 11.69 -29.35
N VAL A 414 -13.49 11.21 -28.12
CA VAL A 414 -14.17 9.95 -27.82
C VAL A 414 -15.63 10.26 -27.51
N LEU A 415 -16.53 9.80 -28.38
CA LEU A 415 -17.97 10.03 -28.27
C LEU A 415 -18.62 8.81 -27.60
N GLU A 416 -19.12 9.00 -26.37
CA GLU A 416 -19.85 7.98 -25.61
C GLU A 416 -21.33 8.37 -25.48
N PHE A 417 -22.21 7.37 -25.45
CA PHE A 417 -23.64 7.55 -25.23
C PHE A 417 -24.07 6.77 -23.99
N MET A 418 -25.10 7.20 -23.29
CA MET A 418 -25.55 6.45 -22.12
C MET A 418 -26.18 5.10 -22.54
N HIS A 419 -25.78 4.01 -21.90
CA HIS A 419 -26.50 2.74 -22.02
C HIS A 419 -27.82 2.84 -21.25
N ILE A 420 -28.94 2.81 -21.97
CA ILE A 420 -30.29 2.90 -21.40
C ILE A 420 -30.85 1.48 -21.36
N LYS A 421 -31.21 1.00 -20.16
CA LYS A 421 -31.72 -0.37 -19.94
C LYS A 421 -33.24 -0.49 -20.09
N ASP A 422 -33.97 0.62 -20.06
CA ASP A 422 -35.43 0.64 -19.98
C ASP A 422 -36.09 0.82 -21.35
N LYS A 423 -37.03 -0.06 -21.72
CA LYS A 423 -37.56 -0.18 -23.10
C LYS A 423 -38.53 0.95 -23.50
N SER A 424 -39.26 1.53 -22.54
CA SER A 424 -40.34 2.49 -22.82
C SER A 424 -39.83 3.85 -23.34
N ASP A 425 -38.65 4.30 -22.88
CA ASP A 425 -38.05 5.60 -23.25
C ASP A 425 -36.81 5.49 -24.17
N LEU A 426 -36.43 4.26 -24.53
CA LEU A 426 -35.17 3.94 -25.20
C LEU A 426 -34.98 4.68 -26.54
N ILE A 427 -36.01 4.69 -27.38
CA ILE A 427 -35.97 5.30 -28.73
C ILE A 427 -35.94 6.83 -28.63
N ASN A 428 -36.80 7.41 -27.78
CA ASN A 428 -36.90 8.86 -27.62
C ASN A 428 -35.62 9.46 -27.02
N MET A 429 -35.06 8.82 -25.99
CA MET A 429 -33.82 9.28 -25.37
C MET A 429 -32.61 9.15 -26.31
N ARG A 430 -32.53 8.07 -27.10
CA ARG A 430 -31.46 7.92 -28.10
C ARG A 430 -31.57 8.94 -29.23
N ASN A 431 -32.80 9.20 -29.71
CA ASN A 431 -33.06 10.26 -30.69
C ASN A 431 -32.70 11.65 -30.15
N ALA A 432 -32.97 11.92 -28.87
CA ALA A 432 -32.57 13.17 -28.23
C ALA A 432 -31.04 13.30 -28.16
N SER A 433 -30.32 12.26 -27.72
CA SER A 433 -28.85 12.25 -27.71
C SER A 433 -28.26 12.41 -29.11
N TYR A 434 -28.88 11.80 -30.13
CA TYR A 434 -28.50 11.98 -31.54
C TYR A 434 -28.67 13.43 -31.99
N LYS A 435 -29.80 14.08 -31.68
CA LYS A 435 -30.03 15.50 -31.99
C LYS A 435 -29.01 16.41 -31.29
N THR A 436 -28.63 16.07 -30.05
CA THR A 436 -27.58 16.81 -29.32
C THR A 436 -26.21 16.67 -29.98
N LEU A 437 -25.85 15.45 -30.41
CA LEU A 437 -24.64 15.24 -31.22
C LEU A 437 -24.69 16.05 -32.52
N GLU A 438 -25.81 16.02 -33.23
CA GLU A 438 -25.96 16.74 -34.49
C GLU A 438 -25.75 18.25 -34.32
N ARG A 439 -26.35 18.86 -33.29
CA ARG A 439 -26.13 20.27 -32.94
C ARG A 439 -24.67 20.57 -32.63
N PHE A 440 -24.02 19.69 -31.87
CA PHE A 440 -22.60 19.82 -31.55
C PHE A 440 -21.72 19.75 -32.80
N LEU A 441 -21.96 18.78 -33.68
CA LEU A 441 -21.21 18.62 -34.93
C LEU A 441 -21.43 19.78 -35.90
N ASN A 442 -22.65 20.33 -35.99
CA ASN A 442 -22.93 21.53 -36.79
C ASN A 442 -22.12 22.72 -36.27
N SER A 443 -22.13 22.93 -34.94
CA SER A 443 -21.35 24.01 -34.31
C SER A 443 -19.85 23.87 -34.56
N ILE A 444 -19.31 22.64 -34.50
CA ILE A 444 -17.91 22.36 -34.88
C ILE A 444 -17.65 22.71 -36.35
N SER A 445 -18.49 22.25 -37.27
CA SER A 445 -18.28 22.45 -38.71
C SER A 445 -18.40 23.91 -39.16
N GLU A 446 -19.17 24.72 -38.44
CA GLU A 446 -19.34 26.15 -38.71
C GLU A 446 -18.14 26.98 -38.23
N ILE A 447 -17.51 26.57 -37.11
CA ILE A 447 -16.48 27.36 -36.44
C ILE A 447 -15.06 26.87 -36.77
N ILE A 448 -14.87 25.57 -36.97
CA ILE A 448 -13.55 24.97 -37.21
C ILE A 448 -13.41 24.63 -38.70
N SER A 449 -12.41 25.22 -39.34
CA SER A 449 -12.08 24.96 -40.75
C SER A 449 -11.83 23.47 -41.02
N VAL A 450 -12.24 23.00 -42.21
CA VAL A 450 -12.03 21.62 -42.66
C VAL A 450 -10.56 21.19 -42.64
N SER A 451 -9.63 22.11 -42.93
CA SER A 451 -8.18 21.86 -42.88
C SER A 451 -7.70 21.45 -41.49
N LYS A 452 -8.22 22.10 -40.44
CA LYS A 452 -7.96 21.73 -39.03
C LYS A 452 -8.61 20.40 -38.66
N LEU A 453 -9.87 20.19 -39.05
CA LEU A 453 -10.63 18.98 -38.72
C LEU A 453 -9.99 17.71 -39.31
N LYS A 454 -9.23 17.79 -40.40
CA LYS A 454 -8.46 16.67 -40.98
C LYS A 454 -7.42 16.07 -40.01
N TYR A 455 -6.94 16.87 -39.05
CA TYR A 455 -5.96 16.43 -38.05
C TYR A 455 -6.60 15.95 -36.75
N TRP A 456 -7.90 16.17 -36.56
CA TRP A 456 -8.64 15.62 -35.43
C TRP A 456 -8.96 14.15 -35.67
N LYS A 457 -9.02 13.38 -34.59
CA LYS A 457 -9.49 11.99 -34.63
C LYS A 457 -10.80 11.88 -33.86
N PHE A 458 -11.67 10.98 -34.31
CA PHE A 458 -12.95 10.71 -33.66
C PHE A 458 -13.10 9.22 -33.42
N GLU A 459 -13.55 8.84 -32.22
CA GLU A 459 -13.83 7.45 -31.86
C GLU A 459 -15.23 7.29 -31.27
N LEU A 460 -15.93 6.24 -31.68
CA LEU A 460 -17.25 5.91 -31.17
C LEU A 460 -17.15 4.82 -30.09
N LYS A 461 -17.47 5.19 -28.85
CA LYS A 461 -17.50 4.28 -27.70
C LYS A 461 -18.93 3.87 -27.40
N MET A 462 -19.35 2.75 -27.97
CA MET A 462 -20.70 2.21 -27.82
C MET A 462 -20.71 0.70 -27.56
N PRO A 463 -20.01 0.21 -26.51
CA PRO A 463 -19.83 -1.23 -26.24
C PRO A 463 -21.13 -2.01 -26.11
N TRP A 464 -22.22 -1.37 -25.70
CA TRP A 464 -23.52 -2.04 -25.61
C TRP A 464 -24.02 -2.54 -26.97
N VAL A 465 -23.69 -1.89 -28.09
CA VAL A 465 -24.21 -2.24 -29.43
C VAL A 465 -24.05 -3.72 -29.76
N TRP A 466 -22.95 -4.34 -29.35
CA TRP A 466 -22.65 -5.75 -29.61
C TRP A 466 -22.79 -6.65 -28.37
N MET A 467 -23.47 -6.19 -27.32
CA MET A 467 -23.81 -7.03 -26.17
C MET A 467 -24.88 -8.07 -26.52
N ASP A 468 -25.09 -9.02 -25.63
CA ASP A 468 -26.15 -10.02 -25.80
C ASP A 468 -27.49 -9.46 -25.34
N TYR A 469 -28.41 -9.39 -26.30
CA TYR A 469 -29.78 -8.92 -26.16
C TYR A 469 -30.73 -10.11 -26.18
N LYS A 470 -31.91 -9.96 -25.54
CA LYS A 470 -32.95 -10.99 -25.55
C LYS A 470 -33.53 -11.24 -26.96
N ASN A 471 -33.44 -10.26 -27.87
CA ASN A 471 -33.90 -10.35 -29.26
C ASN A 471 -32.85 -9.72 -30.19
N ASP A 472 -32.63 -10.31 -31.37
CA ASP A 472 -31.71 -9.82 -32.39
C ASP A 472 -32.19 -8.51 -33.06
N GLU A 473 -33.48 -8.19 -33.02
CA GLU A 473 -34.00 -6.90 -33.50
C GLU A 473 -33.33 -5.69 -32.81
N GLU A 474 -33.06 -5.80 -31.51
CA GLU A 474 -32.41 -4.74 -30.74
C GLU A 474 -30.97 -4.51 -31.23
N TYR A 475 -30.28 -5.60 -31.55
CA TYR A 475 -28.94 -5.54 -32.16
C TYR A 475 -28.97 -4.79 -33.50
N TYR A 476 -29.87 -5.15 -34.41
CA TYR A 476 -29.98 -4.47 -35.71
C TYR A 476 -30.36 -3.00 -35.59
N TYR A 477 -31.25 -2.65 -34.64
CA TYR A 477 -31.56 -1.26 -34.34
C TYR A 477 -30.31 -0.49 -33.88
N ASN A 478 -29.53 -1.07 -32.95
CA ASN A 478 -28.32 -0.46 -32.41
C ASN A 478 -27.22 -0.32 -33.47
N LYS A 479 -27.04 -1.35 -34.31
CA LYS A 479 -26.15 -1.32 -35.46
C LYS A 479 -26.54 -0.20 -36.43
N ASN A 480 -27.83 -0.07 -36.73
CA ASN A 480 -28.34 1.00 -37.59
C ASN A 480 -28.10 2.39 -37.00
N LEU A 481 -28.31 2.58 -35.69
CA LEU A 481 -28.01 3.84 -35.01
C LEU A 481 -26.51 4.16 -35.05
N TYR A 482 -25.66 3.17 -34.76
CA TYR A 482 -24.20 3.29 -34.85
C TYR A 482 -23.76 3.77 -36.24
N ASN A 483 -24.28 3.12 -37.29
CA ASN A 483 -23.99 3.48 -38.68
C ASN A 483 -24.52 4.86 -39.07
N LYS A 484 -25.71 5.26 -38.59
CA LYS A 484 -26.24 6.62 -38.79
C LYS A 484 -25.34 7.69 -38.16
N ILE A 485 -24.87 7.47 -36.94
CA ILE A 485 -23.94 8.40 -36.26
C ILE A 485 -22.63 8.50 -37.03
N ARG A 486 -22.07 7.36 -37.45
CA ARG A 486 -20.82 7.33 -38.22
C ARG A 486 -20.94 8.08 -39.54
N LYS A 487 -22.03 7.88 -40.28
CA LYS A 487 -22.33 8.63 -41.51
C LYS A 487 -22.49 10.13 -41.24
N LEU A 488 -23.17 10.51 -40.16
CA LEU A 488 -23.34 11.91 -39.76
C LEU A 488 -22.00 12.60 -39.52
N ILE A 489 -21.10 11.98 -38.75
CA ILE A 489 -19.77 12.54 -38.46
C ILE A 489 -18.97 12.71 -39.75
N ARG A 490 -18.94 11.71 -40.63
CA ARG A 490 -18.25 11.80 -41.93
C ARG A 490 -18.78 12.94 -42.78
N HIS A 491 -20.10 13.05 -42.89
CA HIS A 491 -20.74 14.06 -43.74
C HIS A 491 -20.49 15.47 -43.21
N LYS A 492 -20.71 15.70 -41.91
CA LYS A 492 -20.62 17.03 -41.29
C LYS A 492 -19.18 17.52 -41.14
N LEU A 493 -18.25 16.64 -40.79
CA LEU A 493 -16.86 17.04 -40.53
C LEU A 493 -15.93 16.83 -41.74
N GLN A 494 -16.43 16.22 -42.82
CA GLN A 494 -15.63 15.77 -43.97
C GLN A 494 -14.39 14.92 -43.57
N ASN A 495 -14.44 14.30 -42.38
CA ASN A 495 -13.35 13.54 -41.81
C ASN A 495 -13.57 12.05 -42.06
N LYS A 496 -12.62 11.42 -42.76
CA LYS A 496 -12.65 9.98 -43.08
C LYS A 496 -12.15 9.10 -41.93
N LYS A 497 -11.47 9.68 -40.94
CA LYS A 497 -10.79 8.99 -39.84
C LYS A 497 -11.69 8.83 -38.62
N ILE A 498 -12.57 7.84 -38.68
CA ILE A 498 -13.42 7.47 -37.55
C ILE A 498 -13.00 6.09 -37.06
N GLY A 499 -12.55 6.03 -35.81
CA GLY A 499 -12.23 4.79 -35.12
C GLY A 499 -13.39 4.22 -34.31
N ILE A 500 -13.22 2.98 -33.89
CA ILE A 500 -14.17 2.22 -33.09
C ILE A 500 -13.55 1.96 -31.72
N HIS A 501 -14.21 2.38 -30.65
CA HIS A 501 -13.81 2.04 -29.29
C HIS A 501 -14.66 0.89 -28.77
N MET A 502 -14.07 -0.31 -28.68
CA MET A 502 -14.76 -1.56 -28.35
C MET A 502 -15.17 -1.65 -26.86
N GLY A 503 -14.61 -0.80 -26.01
CA GLY A 503 -14.82 -0.86 -24.58
C GLY A 503 -13.99 -1.96 -23.94
N ASP A 504 -14.44 -2.48 -22.80
CA ASP A 504 -13.77 -3.59 -22.12
C ASP A 504 -14.03 -4.91 -22.85
N LEU A 505 -12.97 -5.50 -23.42
CA LEU A 505 -13.06 -6.75 -24.18
C LEU A 505 -13.49 -7.95 -23.33
N ASN A 506 -13.36 -7.87 -22.00
CA ASN A 506 -13.82 -8.93 -21.10
C ASN A 506 -15.34 -9.14 -21.12
N LEU A 507 -16.09 -8.18 -21.68
CA LEU A 507 -17.53 -8.29 -21.87
C LEU A 507 -17.90 -9.16 -23.07
N ILE A 508 -16.96 -9.43 -23.97
CA ILE A 508 -17.16 -10.27 -25.15
C ILE A 508 -16.82 -11.70 -24.74
N LYS A 509 -17.86 -12.47 -24.42
CA LYS A 509 -17.76 -13.85 -23.91
C LYS A 509 -18.33 -14.90 -24.85
N SER A 510 -19.17 -14.51 -25.80
CA SER A 510 -19.84 -15.45 -26.72
C SER A 510 -19.39 -15.26 -28.16
N SER A 511 -19.40 -16.36 -28.94
CA SER A 511 -19.17 -16.31 -30.39
C SER A 511 -20.17 -15.40 -31.11
N LYS A 512 -21.40 -15.29 -30.59
CA LYS A 512 -22.41 -14.37 -31.09
C LYS A 512 -22.00 -12.89 -30.93
N GLN A 513 -21.43 -12.52 -29.78
CA GLN A 513 -20.88 -11.16 -29.58
C GLN A 513 -19.68 -10.87 -30.47
N TYR A 514 -18.80 -11.86 -30.64
CA TYR A 514 -17.68 -11.77 -31.58
C TYR A 514 -18.16 -11.44 -33.00
N GLU A 515 -19.14 -12.19 -33.51
CA GLU A 515 -19.70 -11.95 -34.86
C GLU A 515 -20.40 -10.60 -34.97
N LYS A 516 -21.06 -10.14 -33.90
CA LYS A 516 -21.67 -8.80 -33.86
C LYS A 516 -20.61 -7.70 -34.01
N VAL A 517 -19.53 -7.74 -33.20
CA VAL A 517 -18.39 -6.81 -33.29
C VAL A 517 -17.79 -6.86 -34.69
N ARG A 518 -17.49 -8.07 -35.19
CA ARG A 518 -16.92 -8.28 -36.51
C ARG A 518 -17.79 -7.68 -37.61
N SER A 519 -19.11 -7.83 -37.55
CA SER A 519 -20.00 -7.29 -38.57
C SER A 519 -20.10 -5.75 -38.59
N ILE A 520 -19.65 -5.07 -37.53
CA ILE A 520 -19.57 -3.60 -37.45
C ILE A 520 -18.21 -3.12 -37.95
N VAL A 521 -17.15 -3.86 -37.62
CA VAL A 521 -15.78 -3.60 -38.10
C VAL A 521 -15.66 -3.86 -39.61
N ASP A 522 -16.24 -4.96 -40.09
CA ASP A 522 -16.20 -5.40 -41.49
C ASP A 522 -17.13 -4.59 -42.41
N ASP A 523 -18.03 -3.76 -41.86
CA ASP A 523 -18.99 -2.94 -42.61
C ASP A 523 -18.29 -2.05 -43.67
N ASP A 524 -19.01 -1.62 -44.71
CA ASP A 524 -18.47 -0.92 -45.89
C ASP A 524 -17.93 0.49 -45.61
N LEU A 525 -17.96 0.92 -44.36
CA LEU A 525 -17.41 2.18 -43.92
C LEU A 525 -15.96 1.95 -43.45
N ASP A 526 -14.98 2.60 -44.08
CA ASP A 526 -13.54 2.55 -43.70
C ASP A 526 -13.25 2.86 -42.21
N VAL A 527 -12.72 1.89 -41.46
CA VAL A 527 -12.30 2.08 -40.06
C VAL A 527 -10.84 2.55 -40.04
N ASP A 528 -10.53 3.66 -39.35
CA ASP A 528 -9.16 4.18 -39.25
C ASP A 528 -8.38 3.56 -38.08
N SER A 529 -9.05 3.40 -36.93
CA SER A 529 -8.48 2.79 -35.72
C SER A 529 -9.49 1.90 -34.99
N LEU A 530 -8.97 0.87 -34.31
CA LEU A 530 -9.65 0.17 -33.23
C LEU A 530 -8.97 0.49 -31.91
N SER A 531 -9.77 0.84 -30.91
CA SER A 531 -9.33 1.04 -29.54
C SER A 531 -10.15 0.20 -28.59
N PHE A 532 -9.56 -0.21 -27.47
CA PHE A 532 -10.25 -1.01 -26.46
C PHE A 532 -9.60 -0.87 -25.09
N SER A 533 -10.37 -1.21 -24.07
CA SER A 533 -9.91 -1.23 -22.69
C SER A 533 -9.63 -2.67 -22.26
N VAL A 534 -8.61 -2.84 -21.42
CA VAL A 534 -8.23 -4.13 -20.83
C VAL A 534 -8.34 -4.01 -19.33
N VAL A 535 -9.18 -4.82 -18.71
CA VAL A 535 -9.32 -4.85 -17.24
C VAL A 535 -8.74 -6.16 -16.74
N ASP A 536 -7.77 -6.12 -15.84
CA ASP A 536 -7.25 -7.33 -15.20
C ASP A 536 -8.41 -8.03 -14.44
N PRO A 537 -8.77 -9.28 -14.80
CA PRO A 537 -9.89 -9.99 -14.19
C PRO A 537 -9.75 -10.15 -12.67
N TYR A 538 -8.53 -10.09 -12.13
CA TYR A 538 -8.27 -10.20 -10.70
C TYR A 538 -8.68 -8.99 -9.89
N ILE A 539 -8.89 -7.84 -10.54
CA ILE A 539 -9.46 -6.66 -9.89
C ILE A 539 -10.78 -7.02 -9.19
N TYR A 540 -11.54 -8.00 -9.69
CA TYR A 540 -12.81 -8.40 -9.09
C TYR A 540 -13.01 -9.91 -8.93
N SER A 541 -11.93 -10.70 -8.81
CA SER A 541 -12.01 -12.15 -8.65
C SER A 541 -12.26 -12.61 -7.22
N ASP A 542 -13.11 -13.63 -7.03
CA ASP A 542 -13.23 -14.36 -5.76
C ASP A 542 -11.91 -15.07 -5.39
N LYS A 543 -11.58 -15.08 -4.10
CA LYS A 543 -10.33 -15.58 -3.47
C LYS A 543 -10.00 -17.08 -3.72
N SER A 544 -10.67 -17.77 -4.64
CA SER A 544 -10.79 -19.23 -4.63
C SER A 544 -9.76 -20.01 -5.46
N ASN A 545 -8.71 -19.38 -6.01
CA ASN A 545 -7.91 -20.09 -7.00
C ASN A 545 -6.40 -19.79 -6.90
N ASN A 546 -5.67 -20.69 -6.24
CA ASN A 546 -4.24 -20.70 -5.87
C ASN A 546 -3.20 -20.68 -7.02
N SER A 547 -3.58 -20.43 -8.27
CA SER A 547 -2.58 -20.35 -9.35
C SER A 547 -1.98 -18.95 -9.46
N CYS A 548 -0.70 -18.90 -9.84
CA CYS A 548 0.05 -17.68 -10.06
C CYS A 548 -0.75 -16.65 -10.89
N VAL A 549 -1.02 -15.47 -10.30
CA VAL A 549 -1.77 -14.34 -10.91
C VAL A 549 -1.24 -13.98 -12.29
N LEU A 550 0.05 -14.22 -12.50
CA LEU A 550 0.84 -13.80 -13.65
C LEU A 550 0.65 -14.68 -14.86
N VAL A 551 0.65 -16.00 -14.67
CA VAL A 551 0.35 -16.95 -15.73
C VAL A 551 -1.06 -16.70 -16.24
N ARG A 552 -2.00 -16.39 -15.34
CA ARG A 552 -3.37 -16.05 -15.75
C ARG A 552 -3.45 -14.69 -16.45
N ARG A 553 -2.72 -13.66 -16.00
CA ARG A 553 -2.66 -12.35 -16.68
C ARG A 553 -2.06 -12.46 -18.07
N LYS A 554 -0.88 -13.07 -18.21
CA LYS A 554 -0.24 -13.27 -19.51
C LYS A 554 -1.17 -14.02 -20.46
N ASN A 555 -1.72 -15.15 -20.02
CA ASN A 555 -2.72 -15.90 -20.79
C ASN A 555 -3.98 -15.08 -21.11
N HIS A 556 -4.35 -14.12 -20.27
CA HIS A 556 -5.49 -13.24 -20.50
C HIS A 556 -5.19 -12.17 -21.55
N ILE A 557 -4.02 -11.52 -21.45
CA ILE A 557 -3.53 -10.55 -22.42
C ILE A 557 -3.32 -11.23 -23.78
N ASP A 558 -2.71 -12.41 -23.81
CA ASP A 558 -2.54 -13.22 -25.03
C ASP A 558 -3.88 -13.54 -25.71
N LYS A 559 -4.92 -13.88 -24.94
CA LYS A 559 -6.28 -14.11 -25.45
C LYS A 559 -6.87 -12.85 -26.08
N ILE A 560 -6.69 -11.69 -25.43
CA ILE A 560 -7.15 -10.41 -25.94
C ILE A 560 -6.42 -10.06 -27.24
N ILE A 561 -5.10 -10.23 -27.27
CA ILE A 561 -4.26 -9.96 -28.45
C ILE A 561 -4.68 -10.88 -29.60
N SER A 562 -4.91 -12.16 -29.34
CA SER A 562 -5.41 -13.13 -30.33
C SER A 562 -6.75 -12.69 -30.94
N PHE A 563 -7.71 -12.27 -30.11
CA PHE A 563 -9.00 -11.72 -30.56
C PHE A 563 -8.82 -10.46 -31.43
N VAL A 564 -7.92 -9.56 -31.02
CA VAL A 564 -7.66 -8.32 -31.74
C VAL A 564 -6.99 -8.59 -33.09
N ASN A 565 -6.06 -9.54 -33.14
CA ASN A 565 -5.37 -9.92 -34.36
C ASN A 565 -6.30 -10.64 -35.34
N SER A 566 -7.27 -11.44 -34.87
CA SER A 566 -8.26 -12.08 -35.76
C SER A 566 -9.18 -11.06 -36.47
N LEU A 567 -9.40 -9.89 -35.86
CA LEU A 567 -10.10 -8.80 -36.53
C LEU A 567 -9.23 -8.20 -37.66
N LYS A 568 -7.90 -8.09 -37.47
CA LYS A 568 -6.97 -7.42 -38.41
C LYS A 568 -6.81 -8.16 -39.75
N GLU A 569 -7.10 -9.46 -39.81
CA GLU A 569 -6.84 -10.30 -41.00
C GLU A 569 -7.50 -9.79 -42.28
N LYS A 570 -8.65 -9.12 -42.20
CA LYS A 570 -9.42 -8.68 -43.39
C LYS A 570 -9.08 -7.27 -43.88
N LYS A 571 -8.64 -6.37 -43.00
CA LYS A 571 -8.36 -4.95 -43.33
C LYS A 571 -7.23 -4.42 -42.46
N ARG A 572 -6.38 -3.55 -43.03
CA ARG A 572 -5.32 -2.86 -42.27
C ARG A 572 -5.89 -1.62 -41.59
N TYR A 573 -5.96 -1.63 -40.27
CA TYR A 573 -6.29 -0.47 -39.44
C TYR A 573 -5.35 -0.40 -38.23
N LYS A 574 -5.21 0.78 -37.63
CA LYS A 574 -4.37 0.96 -36.43
C LYS A 574 -5.09 0.41 -35.20
N VAL A 575 -4.35 -0.25 -34.31
CA VAL A 575 -4.93 -0.82 -33.10
C VAL A 575 -4.12 -0.37 -31.90
N TYR A 576 -4.80 0.06 -30.84
CA TYR A 576 -4.15 0.43 -29.59
C TYR A 576 -5.08 0.20 -28.39
N ILE A 577 -4.47 0.10 -27.21
CA ILE A 577 -5.19 0.02 -25.94
C ILE A 577 -5.46 1.44 -25.44
N SER A 578 -6.73 1.77 -25.21
CA SER A 578 -7.13 3.09 -24.67
C SER A 578 -6.82 3.18 -23.18
N ASP A 579 -7.30 2.21 -22.41
CA ASP A 579 -7.09 2.13 -20.96
C ASP A 579 -6.80 0.69 -20.55
N MET A 580 -5.69 0.49 -19.85
CA MET A 580 -5.33 -0.77 -19.23
C MET A 580 -5.43 -0.63 -17.71
N TYR A 581 -6.18 -1.50 -17.04
CA TYR A 581 -6.34 -1.52 -15.60
C TYR A 581 -5.70 -2.80 -15.07
N LEU A 582 -4.61 -2.67 -14.31
CA LEU A 582 -3.82 -3.79 -13.81
C LEU A 582 -3.91 -3.87 -12.29
N TYR A 583 -4.02 -5.09 -11.75
CA TYR A 583 -3.99 -5.33 -10.31
C TYR A 583 -2.58 -5.75 -9.86
N TYR A 584 -2.03 -5.16 -8.82
CA TYR A 584 -0.81 -5.64 -8.17
C TYR A 584 -0.96 -5.53 -6.65
N GLU A 585 -0.62 -6.59 -5.94
CA GLU A 585 -0.76 -6.65 -4.48
C GLU A 585 0.41 -5.94 -3.76
N TRP A 586 0.62 -4.65 -4.02
CA TRP A 586 1.74 -3.88 -3.45
C TRP A 586 1.47 -3.29 -2.07
N GLU A 587 0.29 -3.50 -1.47
CA GLU A 587 0.06 -3.13 -0.06
C GLU A 587 1.03 -3.85 0.89
N LYS A 588 1.62 -4.96 0.43
CA LYS A 588 2.68 -5.69 1.13
C LYS A 588 4.06 -5.01 1.02
N LEU A 589 4.24 -4.05 0.10
CA LEU A 589 5.47 -3.27 -0.09
C LEU A 589 5.44 -2.02 0.79
N SER A 590 6.59 -1.66 1.36
CA SER A 590 6.74 -0.35 2.00
C SER A 590 6.48 0.78 1.00
N ARG A 591 5.84 1.86 1.47
CA ARG A 591 5.51 3.05 0.65
C ARG A 591 6.74 3.65 -0.04
N TYR A 592 7.94 3.45 0.50
CA TYR A 592 9.20 3.89 -0.12
C TYR A 592 9.47 3.26 -1.50
N TYR A 593 8.95 2.07 -1.77
CA TYR A 593 9.16 1.34 -3.02
C TYR A 593 8.04 1.52 -4.05
N TRP A 594 6.94 2.17 -3.67
CA TRP A 594 5.76 2.23 -4.52
C TRP A 594 6.06 2.95 -5.83
N GLU A 595 6.71 4.13 -5.79
CA GLU A 595 7.09 4.88 -6.99
C GLU A 595 7.95 4.06 -7.96
N SER A 596 8.97 3.39 -7.44
CA SER A 596 9.91 2.56 -8.23
C SER A 596 9.22 1.32 -8.81
N MET A 597 8.34 0.70 -8.03
CA MET A 597 7.52 -0.42 -8.50
C MET A 597 6.55 0.03 -9.61
N PHE A 598 5.92 1.21 -9.50
CA PHE A 598 5.05 1.73 -10.56
C PHE A 598 5.82 2.04 -11.84
N ALA A 599 7.00 2.66 -11.72
CA ALA A 599 7.91 2.87 -12.83
C ALA A 599 8.27 1.55 -13.52
N LEU A 600 8.57 0.50 -12.75
CA LEU A 600 8.86 -0.82 -13.30
C LEU A 600 7.64 -1.49 -13.95
N CYS A 601 6.44 -1.31 -13.39
CA CYS A 601 5.21 -1.76 -14.02
C CYS A 601 5.01 -1.10 -15.40
N ALA A 602 5.29 0.21 -15.52
CA ALA A 602 5.15 0.95 -16.76
C ALA A 602 6.08 0.40 -17.85
N VAL A 603 7.33 0.11 -17.50
CA VAL A 603 8.30 -0.55 -18.37
C VAL A 603 7.79 -1.92 -18.84
N ASN A 604 7.35 -2.78 -17.94
CA ASN A 604 6.88 -4.12 -18.30
C ASN A 604 5.65 -4.05 -19.22
N SER A 605 4.69 -3.20 -18.89
CA SER A 605 3.50 -2.97 -19.73
C SER A 605 3.89 -2.45 -21.11
N TYR A 606 4.87 -1.56 -21.20
CA TYR A 606 5.36 -1.05 -22.48
C TYR A 606 5.96 -2.17 -23.33
N ILE A 607 6.90 -2.95 -22.78
CA ILE A 607 7.60 -4.04 -23.50
C ILE A 607 6.61 -5.10 -24.01
N GLU A 608 5.71 -5.57 -23.14
CA GLU A 608 4.70 -6.57 -23.50
C GLU A 608 3.84 -6.10 -24.69
N MET A 609 3.54 -4.80 -24.75
CA MET A 609 2.78 -4.23 -25.86
C MET A 609 3.61 -4.06 -27.15
N GLN A 610 4.89 -3.69 -27.03
CA GLN A 610 5.78 -3.59 -28.18
C GLN A 610 6.00 -4.93 -28.87
N GLU A 611 6.25 -5.98 -28.10
CA GLU A 611 6.41 -7.35 -28.62
C GLU A 611 5.17 -7.81 -29.40
N ASN A 612 3.99 -7.32 -29.02
CA ASN A 612 2.71 -7.64 -29.65
C ASN A 612 2.25 -6.61 -30.70
N LYS A 613 3.08 -5.60 -31.01
CA LYS A 613 2.78 -4.52 -31.97
C LYS A 613 1.45 -3.82 -31.66
N LEU A 614 1.26 -3.46 -30.40
CA LEU A 614 0.11 -2.69 -29.92
C LEU A 614 0.60 -1.39 -29.31
N GLY A 615 -0.05 -0.27 -29.66
CA GLY A 615 0.12 0.98 -28.93
C GLY A 615 -0.65 0.95 -27.61
N ILE A 616 -0.22 1.74 -26.63
CA ILE A 616 -0.93 1.95 -25.36
C ILE A 616 -1.07 3.44 -25.05
N SER A 617 -2.27 3.87 -24.65
CA SER A 617 -2.57 5.28 -24.32
C SER A 617 -2.53 5.55 -22.82
N SER A 618 -3.07 4.65 -22.00
CA SER A 618 -3.08 4.80 -20.54
C SER A 618 -2.98 3.45 -19.85
N VAL A 619 -2.11 3.38 -18.84
CA VAL A 619 -2.05 2.29 -17.87
C VAL A 619 -2.42 2.81 -16.49
N LYS A 620 -3.24 2.04 -15.78
CA LYS A 620 -3.77 2.33 -14.46
C LYS A 620 -3.55 1.12 -13.58
N TYR A 621 -3.07 1.36 -12.38
CA TYR A 621 -2.69 0.31 -11.46
C TYR A 621 -3.59 0.36 -10.22
N TYR A 622 -4.03 -0.80 -9.73
CA TYR A 622 -4.84 -0.97 -8.51
C TYR A 622 -4.18 -1.96 -7.56
N ASN A 623 -4.32 -1.69 -6.26
CA ASN A 623 -3.89 -2.57 -5.18
C ASN A 623 -5.01 -3.28 -4.44
N SER A 624 -6.25 -2.89 -4.64
CA SER A 624 -7.39 -3.49 -3.94
C SER A 624 -8.19 -4.39 -4.88
N MET A 625 -8.61 -5.55 -4.37
CA MET A 625 -9.61 -6.40 -5.01
C MET A 625 -11.02 -5.93 -4.64
N PHE A 626 -11.96 -6.07 -5.58
CA PHE A 626 -13.36 -5.72 -5.42
C PHE A 626 -14.24 -6.96 -5.45
N SER A 627 -15.27 -7.02 -4.61
CA SER A 627 -16.17 -8.19 -4.55
C SER A 627 -17.00 -8.40 -5.82
N SER A 628 -17.06 -7.40 -6.71
CA SER A 628 -17.72 -7.52 -8.00
C SER A 628 -17.27 -6.39 -8.94
N ARG A 629 -17.48 -6.60 -10.23
CA ARG A 629 -17.28 -5.57 -11.25
C ARG A 629 -18.11 -4.31 -10.98
N GLU A 630 -19.37 -4.45 -10.57
CA GLU A 630 -20.22 -3.29 -10.27
C GLU A 630 -19.64 -2.44 -9.13
N ARG A 631 -19.05 -3.11 -8.14
CA ARG A 631 -18.39 -2.44 -7.02
C ARG A 631 -17.09 -1.77 -7.47
N PHE A 632 -16.31 -2.42 -8.33
CA PHE A 632 -15.15 -1.81 -8.98
C PHE A 632 -15.55 -0.54 -9.74
N GLU A 633 -16.55 -0.58 -10.63
CA GLU A 633 -16.99 0.60 -11.39
C GLU A 633 -17.46 1.76 -10.49
N LYS A 634 -18.12 1.47 -9.35
CA LYS A 634 -18.53 2.50 -8.37
C LYS A 634 -17.34 3.09 -7.61
N LYS A 635 -16.38 2.25 -7.21
CA LYS A 635 -15.21 2.64 -6.40
C LYS A 635 -13.96 2.95 -7.22
N LYS A 636 -14.06 2.87 -8.55
CA LYS A 636 -12.99 3.19 -9.50
C LYS A 636 -12.35 4.55 -9.21
N LYS A 637 -13.16 5.48 -8.68
CA LYS A 637 -12.80 6.84 -8.25
C LYS A 637 -12.01 6.93 -6.94
N GLU A 638 -12.15 5.95 -6.05
CA GLU A 638 -11.61 6.02 -4.69
C GLU A 638 -10.11 5.72 -4.62
N TYR A 639 -9.53 5.07 -5.65
CA TYR A 639 -8.18 4.48 -5.56
C TYR A 639 -7.18 4.87 -6.64
N ILE A 640 -7.45 5.89 -7.45
CA ILE A 640 -6.44 6.40 -8.39
C ILE A 640 -6.36 7.91 -8.27
N GLY A 641 -5.40 8.37 -7.48
CA GLY A 641 -5.06 9.79 -7.38
C GLY A 641 -3.70 10.03 -6.73
N LYS A 642 -3.02 8.98 -6.26
CA LYS A 642 -1.79 9.11 -5.48
C LYS A 642 -0.50 8.98 -6.31
N TYR A 643 -0.56 8.52 -7.57
CA TYR A 643 0.63 8.27 -8.41
C TYR A 643 0.42 8.69 -9.87
N GLU A 644 -0.18 9.86 -10.11
CA GLU A 644 -0.03 10.53 -11.40
C GLU A 644 1.47 10.81 -11.67
N LEU A 645 1.85 11.19 -12.88
CA LEU A 645 3.23 11.61 -13.22
C LEU A 645 3.82 12.64 -12.24
N SER A 646 2.97 13.32 -11.46
CA SER A 646 3.33 14.19 -10.35
C SER A 646 2.49 13.88 -9.11
N ASN A 647 3.01 14.18 -7.93
CA ASN A 647 2.25 14.13 -6.67
C ASN A 647 1.35 15.36 -6.46
N GLU A 648 0.68 15.43 -5.31
CA GLU A 648 -0.22 16.52 -4.94
C GLU A 648 0.44 17.90 -4.83
N PHE A 649 1.76 17.95 -4.62
CA PHE A 649 2.54 19.18 -4.57
C PHE A 649 3.03 19.64 -5.95
N GLY A 650 2.76 18.86 -7.01
CA GLY A 650 3.18 19.13 -8.38
C GLY A 650 4.63 18.72 -8.69
N ILE A 651 5.25 17.90 -7.85
CA ILE A 651 6.61 17.37 -8.06
C ILE A 651 6.52 16.07 -8.86
N TYR A 652 7.38 15.92 -9.89
CA TYR A 652 7.43 14.73 -10.75
C TYR A 652 8.02 13.51 -10.05
N ASN A 653 7.40 12.34 -10.20
CA ASN A 653 7.90 11.09 -9.60
C ASN A 653 8.66 10.22 -10.61
N ALA A 654 9.15 9.05 -10.16
CA ALA A 654 9.88 8.11 -11.00
C ALA A 654 9.13 7.73 -12.29
N CYS A 655 7.80 7.55 -12.23
CA CYS A 655 6.98 7.22 -13.40
C CYS A 655 7.09 8.27 -14.51
N PHE A 656 7.14 9.56 -14.17
CA PHE A 656 7.32 10.62 -15.16
C PHE A 656 8.62 10.48 -15.94
N TYR A 657 9.72 10.19 -15.25
CA TYR A 657 11.01 10.05 -15.91
C TYR A 657 11.10 8.78 -16.75
N VAL A 658 10.51 7.68 -16.29
CA VAL A 658 10.38 6.45 -17.08
C VAL A 658 9.56 6.69 -18.33
N GLU A 659 8.36 7.26 -18.19
CA GLU A 659 7.51 7.62 -19.33
C GLU A 659 8.27 8.50 -20.31
N LYS A 660 8.99 9.52 -19.83
CA LYS A 660 9.85 10.37 -20.68
C LYS A 660 10.85 9.58 -21.49
N ILE A 661 11.52 8.60 -20.90
CA ILE A 661 12.54 7.81 -21.59
C ILE A 661 11.93 6.80 -22.54
N LEU A 662 10.83 6.13 -22.17
CA LEU A 662 10.07 5.27 -23.08
C LEU A 662 9.59 6.08 -24.30
N SER A 663 9.26 7.35 -24.07
CA SER A 663 8.93 8.34 -25.09
C SER A 663 10.13 8.80 -25.95
N GLU A 664 11.33 8.29 -25.74
CA GLU A 664 12.48 8.56 -26.61
C GLU A 664 12.87 7.32 -27.42
N ILE A 665 12.27 6.16 -27.13
CA ILE A 665 12.58 4.89 -27.81
C ILE A 665 11.90 4.87 -29.18
N ASN A 666 12.72 4.84 -30.23
CA ASN A 666 12.30 4.58 -31.60
C ASN A 666 13.29 3.59 -32.24
N GLY A 667 12.94 3.01 -33.38
CA GLY A 667 13.82 2.11 -34.14
C GLY A 667 13.47 0.62 -34.00
N GLU A 668 14.47 -0.22 -34.23
CA GLU A 668 14.34 -1.68 -34.29
C GLU A 668 14.77 -2.31 -32.96
N CYS A 669 13.86 -3.00 -32.28
CA CYS A 669 14.20 -3.86 -31.16
C CYS A 669 14.90 -5.11 -31.68
N ILE A 670 16.19 -5.24 -31.39
CA ILE A 670 17.05 -6.34 -31.87
C ILE A 670 17.30 -7.42 -30.81
N TYR A 671 17.00 -7.13 -29.54
CA TYR A 671 17.09 -8.09 -28.45
C TYR A 671 16.09 -7.75 -27.33
N SER A 672 15.27 -8.72 -26.94
CA SER A 672 14.31 -8.62 -25.84
C SER A 672 14.27 -9.93 -25.07
N GLU A 673 14.60 -9.88 -23.78
CA GLU A 673 14.46 -10.98 -22.84
C GLU A 673 14.01 -10.41 -21.48
N PRO A 674 13.45 -11.23 -20.56
CA PRO A 674 13.09 -10.75 -19.23
C PRO A 674 14.29 -10.07 -18.56
N GLY A 675 14.16 -8.76 -18.29
CA GLY A 675 15.16 -7.91 -17.65
C GLY A 675 16.00 -7.04 -18.58
N VAL A 676 15.93 -7.24 -19.91
CA VAL A 676 16.63 -6.39 -20.87
C VAL A 676 15.82 -6.15 -22.15
N PHE A 677 15.80 -4.91 -22.62
CA PHE A 677 15.19 -4.51 -23.88
C PHE A 677 16.14 -3.61 -24.65
N PHE A 678 16.57 -4.03 -25.84
CA PHE A 678 17.64 -3.40 -26.60
C PHE A 678 17.15 -2.99 -27.98
N VAL A 679 17.25 -1.69 -28.26
CA VAL A 679 16.75 -1.05 -29.48
C VAL A 679 17.89 -0.35 -30.20
N LYS A 680 17.89 -0.46 -31.52
CA LYS A 680 18.79 0.24 -32.44
C LYS A 680 18.00 1.29 -33.21
N ASP A 681 18.47 2.52 -33.15
CA ASP A 681 17.92 3.68 -33.88
C ASP A 681 19.07 4.34 -34.66
N ASP A 682 19.21 3.99 -35.93
CA ASP A 682 20.33 4.38 -36.79
C ASP A 682 21.70 4.06 -36.14
N ASP A 683 22.47 5.09 -35.74
CA ASP A 683 23.78 5.03 -35.09
C ASP A 683 23.71 5.12 -33.55
N GLU A 684 22.50 5.12 -32.99
CA GLU A 684 22.26 5.09 -31.55
C GLU A 684 21.69 3.74 -31.11
N TYR A 685 22.10 3.30 -29.92
CA TYR A 685 21.52 2.14 -29.26
C TYR A 685 20.97 2.53 -27.91
N LEU A 686 19.83 1.96 -27.56
CA LEU A 686 19.19 2.14 -26.27
C LEU A 686 18.99 0.77 -25.62
N CYS A 687 19.63 0.60 -24.47
CA CYS A 687 19.46 -0.57 -23.61
C CYS A 687 18.69 -0.16 -22.37
N LEU A 688 17.53 -0.78 -22.19
CA LEU A 688 16.71 -0.65 -21.01
C LEU A 688 16.93 -1.92 -20.17
N LEU A 689 17.55 -1.75 -19.01
CA LEU A 689 17.86 -2.80 -18.06
C LEU A 689 16.97 -2.63 -16.84
N TYR A 690 16.26 -3.68 -16.46
CA TYR A 690 15.25 -3.65 -15.41
C TYR A 690 15.17 -4.99 -14.72
N GLN A 691 14.60 -5.01 -13.52
CA GLN A 691 14.44 -6.26 -12.79
C GLN A 691 13.12 -6.95 -13.12
N ASP A 692 13.09 -8.28 -12.96
CA ASP A 692 11.84 -9.03 -13.04
C ASP A 692 10.94 -8.65 -11.85
N ILE A 693 9.90 -7.86 -12.15
CA ILE A 693 8.95 -7.37 -11.16
C ILE A 693 8.26 -8.50 -10.41
N HIS A 694 8.07 -9.65 -11.03
CA HIS A 694 7.34 -10.77 -10.46
C HIS A 694 8.21 -11.62 -9.55
N ARG A 695 9.45 -11.90 -9.98
CA ARG A 695 10.48 -12.50 -9.13
C ARG A 695 10.64 -11.66 -7.87
N ASN A 696 10.69 -10.34 -8.02
CA ASN A 696 10.95 -9.43 -6.91
C ASN A 696 9.71 -9.14 -6.05
N ILE A 697 8.51 -8.99 -6.61
CA ILE A 697 7.28 -8.93 -5.82
C ILE A 697 7.11 -10.23 -5.04
N LYS A 698 7.37 -11.40 -5.63
CA LYS A 698 7.29 -12.68 -4.91
C LYS A 698 8.33 -12.77 -3.78
N LYS A 699 9.59 -12.40 -4.04
CA LYS A 699 10.64 -12.29 -3.00
C LYS A 699 10.21 -11.39 -1.84
N VAL A 700 9.51 -10.28 -2.13
CA VAL A 700 9.03 -9.37 -1.10
C VAL A 700 7.69 -9.80 -0.47
N SER A 701 6.81 -10.47 -1.21
CA SER A 701 5.47 -10.88 -0.78
C SER A 701 5.45 -12.21 -0.03
N ASP A 702 6.40 -13.11 -0.29
CA ASP A 702 6.61 -14.39 0.42
C ASP A 702 7.19 -14.18 1.84
N LYS A 703 7.02 -12.96 2.38
CA LYS A 703 7.34 -12.55 3.75
C LYS A 703 8.73 -12.92 4.25
N VAL A 704 9.73 -12.86 3.36
CA VAL A 704 11.08 -12.41 3.73
C VAL A 704 11.04 -10.87 3.76
N VAL A 705 10.17 -10.32 4.61
CA VAL A 705 10.24 -8.89 4.94
C VAL A 705 11.46 -8.78 5.82
N MET A 706 12.51 -8.18 5.26
CA MET A 706 13.65 -7.53 5.92
C MET A 706 15.05 -7.84 5.32
N ASN A 707 15.25 -8.61 4.24
CA ASN A 707 16.64 -8.91 3.78
C ASN A 707 17.04 -8.33 2.41
N TYR A 708 16.19 -7.52 1.77
CA TYR A 708 16.37 -7.23 0.34
C TYR A 708 16.86 -5.82 -0.02
N ASN A 709 17.49 -5.13 0.92
CA ASN A 709 18.36 -4.00 0.59
C ASN A 709 19.75 -4.45 0.07
N SER A 710 20.05 -5.77 0.00
CA SER A 710 21.34 -6.28 -0.48
C SER A 710 21.30 -7.22 -1.70
N SER A 711 20.16 -7.55 -2.32
CA SER A 711 20.20 -8.25 -3.62
C SER A 711 20.35 -7.25 -4.76
N HIS A 712 21.55 -6.67 -4.86
CA HIS A 712 21.94 -6.12 -6.16
C HIS A 712 21.99 -7.29 -7.14
N GLU A 713 20.99 -7.41 -8.01
CA GLU A 713 21.05 -8.38 -9.10
C GLU A 713 22.18 -7.92 -10.03
N LYS A 714 23.18 -8.79 -10.22
CA LYS A 714 24.32 -8.55 -11.10
C LYS A 714 23.97 -8.97 -12.51
N TYR A 715 24.09 -8.04 -13.45
CA TYR A 715 23.86 -8.24 -14.86
C TYR A 715 25.18 -8.10 -15.61
N LYS A 716 25.58 -9.13 -16.35
CA LYS A 716 26.72 -9.08 -17.26
C LYS A 716 26.19 -8.96 -18.67
N ILE A 717 26.51 -7.85 -19.32
CA ILE A 717 26.04 -7.54 -20.67
C ILE A 717 27.24 -7.54 -21.60
N ARG A 718 27.19 -8.42 -22.59
CA ARG A 718 28.10 -8.43 -23.73
C ARG A 718 27.36 -7.89 -24.94
N ILE A 719 27.91 -6.88 -25.60
CA ILE A 719 27.38 -6.32 -26.85
C ILE A 719 28.44 -6.48 -27.93
N SER A 720 28.15 -7.26 -28.97
CA SER A 720 29.04 -7.54 -30.09
C SER A 720 28.66 -6.76 -31.35
N GLY A 721 29.63 -6.49 -32.23
CA GLY A 721 29.47 -5.77 -33.49
C GLY A 721 29.51 -4.23 -33.38
N LEU A 722 29.96 -3.69 -32.25
CA LEU A 722 30.20 -2.25 -32.09
C LEU A 722 31.63 -1.91 -32.53
N HIS A 723 31.78 -0.95 -33.45
CA HIS A 723 33.10 -0.54 -33.96
C HIS A 723 33.21 0.98 -34.09
N GLY A 724 34.05 1.58 -33.25
CA GLY A 724 34.38 3.01 -33.24
C GLY A 724 34.43 3.61 -31.85
N ARG A 725 34.35 4.94 -31.77
CA ARG A 725 34.29 5.69 -30.52
C ARG A 725 32.84 5.97 -30.15
N TYR A 726 32.47 5.66 -28.91
CA TYR A 726 31.11 5.79 -28.41
C TYR A 726 31.05 6.67 -27.15
N LYS A 727 29.94 7.41 -27.04
CA LYS A 727 29.50 8.05 -25.79
C LYS A 727 28.43 7.17 -25.17
N ILE A 728 28.66 6.70 -23.96
CA ILE A 728 27.70 5.90 -23.20
C ILE A 728 27.13 6.77 -22.09
N SER A 729 25.81 6.94 -22.08
CA SER A 729 25.08 7.71 -21.08
C SER A 729 24.10 6.81 -20.34
N THR A 730 24.33 6.60 -19.04
CA THR A 730 23.49 5.76 -18.18
C THR A 730 22.66 6.63 -17.27
N ARG A 731 21.34 6.56 -17.40
CA ARG A 731 20.38 7.13 -16.46
C ARG A 731 19.85 6.03 -15.55
N SER A 732 19.87 6.22 -14.25
CA SER A 732 19.31 5.24 -13.29
C SER A 732 18.19 5.86 -12.47
N THR A 733 17.06 5.15 -12.39
CA THR A 733 16.04 5.48 -11.38
C THR A 733 16.57 5.15 -10.00
N HIS A 734 15.80 5.56 -9.01
CA HIS A 734 16.07 5.30 -7.61
C HIS A 734 15.34 4.02 -7.17
N SER A 735 15.92 3.28 -6.23
CA SER A 735 15.29 2.10 -5.63
C SER A 735 14.38 2.54 -4.47
N GLU A 736 14.95 2.78 -3.29
CA GLU A 736 14.26 3.39 -2.14
C GLU A 736 14.75 4.82 -1.81
N ASN A 737 16.04 5.10 -1.97
CA ASN A 737 16.66 6.40 -1.73
C ASN A 737 16.47 7.31 -2.94
N GLY A 738 15.98 8.55 -2.78
CA GLY A 738 15.65 9.41 -3.91
C GLY A 738 14.26 9.17 -4.51
N THR A 739 13.33 8.55 -3.79
CA THR A 739 11.90 8.59 -4.12
C THR A 739 11.25 9.79 -3.44
N PHE A 740 10.17 10.35 -4.03
CA PHE A 740 9.55 11.54 -3.45
C PHE A 740 9.04 11.27 -2.03
N TYR A 741 8.36 10.14 -1.81
CA TYR A 741 7.85 9.80 -0.48
C TYR A 741 8.94 9.77 0.59
N ARG A 742 10.13 9.24 0.29
CA ARG A 742 11.25 9.21 1.25
C ARG A 742 11.82 10.59 1.52
N GLU A 743 12.11 11.36 0.47
CA GLU A 743 12.71 12.69 0.63
C GLU A 743 11.75 13.66 1.33
N TRP A 744 10.45 13.60 1.01
CA TRP A 744 9.41 14.38 1.68
C TRP A 744 9.27 13.99 3.16
N LYS A 745 9.33 12.68 3.47
CA LYS A 745 9.27 12.21 4.85
C LYS A 745 10.51 12.59 5.66
N ASN A 746 11.71 12.51 5.06
CA ASN A 746 12.96 12.97 5.68
C ASN A 746 12.94 14.47 6.04
N MET A 747 12.14 15.27 5.33
CA MET A 747 11.90 16.69 5.65
C MET A 747 10.86 16.92 6.75
N GLY A 748 10.36 15.86 7.39
CA GLY A 748 9.31 15.94 8.41
C GLY A 748 7.88 15.92 7.86
N ALA A 749 7.69 15.45 6.62
CA ALA A 749 6.39 15.31 5.95
C ALA A 749 5.52 16.58 6.00
N PRO A 750 6.03 17.75 5.58
CA PRO A 750 5.30 19.00 5.69
C PRO A 750 4.03 18.98 4.84
N ASN A 751 2.93 19.52 5.40
CA ASN A 751 1.63 19.63 4.72
C ASN A 751 1.63 20.64 3.56
N GLN A 752 2.64 21.51 3.49
CA GLN A 752 2.84 22.48 2.42
C GLN A 752 4.33 22.59 2.11
N LEU A 753 4.67 22.75 0.83
CA LEU A 753 6.04 22.93 0.38
C LEU A 753 6.19 24.30 -0.28
N SER A 754 7.18 25.07 0.19
CA SER A 754 7.68 26.27 -0.46
C SER A 754 8.35 25.93 -1.80
N ARG A 755 8.60 26.94 -2.62
CA ARG A 755 9.25 26.74 -3.92
C ARG A 755 10.64 26.11 -3.80
N GLU A 756 11.44 26.58 -2.83
CA GLU A 756 12.79 26.07 -2.58
C GLU A 756 12.76 24.60 -2.16
N GLU A 757 11.84 24.22 -1.26
CA GLU A 757 11.67 22.83 -0.82
C GLU A 757 11.24 21.90 -1.97
N LYS A 758 10.37 22.38 -2.87
CA LYS A 758 10.00 21.62 -4.07
C LYS A 758 11.18 21.43 -5.01
N GLU A 759 11.98 22.47 -5.21
CA GLU A 759 13.20 22.42 -6.04
C GLU A 759 14.24 21.47 -5.44
N TYR A 760 14.43 21.49 -4.11
CA TYR A 760 15.28 20.57 -3.38
C TYR A 760 14.85 19.10 -3.58
N ILE A 761 13.59 18.76 -3.31
CA ILE A 761 13.10 17.38 -3.49
C ILE A 761 13.21 16.96 -4.97
N SER A 762 12.86 17.85 -5.90
CA SER A 762 12.96 17.58 -7.35
C SER A 762 14.39 17.23 -7.77
N SER A 763 15.39 17.87 -7.16
CA SER A 763 16.80 17.56 -7.42
C SER A 763 17.23 16.17 -6.94
N LYS A 764 16.64 15.68 -5.85
CA LYS A 764 16.93 14.37 -5.25
C LYS A 764 16.29 13.21 -6.01
N ILE A 765 15.09 13.42 -6.54
CA ILE A 765 14.32 12.38 -7.23
C ILE A 765 14.62 12.26 -8.72
N THR A 766 15.36 13.22 -9.28
CA THR A 766 15.78 13.16 -10.68
C THR A 766 16.70 11.94 -10.86
N PRO A 767 16.53 11.13 -11.93
CA PRO A 767 17.41 9.99 -12.19
C PRO A 767 18.88 10.40 -12.27
N ASN A 768 19.76 9.61 -11.66
CA ASN A 768 21.20 9.86 -11.73
C ASN A 768 21.67 9.72 -13.17
N LEU A 769 22.60 10.57 -13.61
CA LEU A 769 23.20 10.53 -14.94
C LEU A 769 24.70 10.29 -14.82
N TYR A 770 25.16 9.19 -15.43
CA TYR A 770 26.57 8.88 -15.61
C TYR A 770 26.90 8.90 -17.10
N VAL A 771 28.06 9.44 -17.48
CA VAL A 771 28.49 9.55 -18.87
C VAL A 771 29.94 9.13 -18.97
N GLU A 772 30.23 8.29 -19.95
CA GLU A 772 31.58 7.85 -20.28
C GLU A 772 31.82 7.81 -21.79
N PHE A 773 33.09 7.77 -22.18
CA PHE A 773 33.54 7.71 -23.56
C PHE A 773 34.45 6.52 -23.72
N VAL A 774 34.12 5.62 -24.65
CA VAL A 774 34.80 4.34 -24.81
C VAL A 774 35.10 4.09 -26.29
N ASP A 775 36.32 3.66 -26.58
CA ASP A 775 36.73 3.16 -27.89
C ASP A 775 36.46 1.64 -27.92
N ILE A 776 35.54 1.20 -28.78
CA ILE A 776 35.04 -0.19 -28.82
C ILE A 776 35.39 -0.81 -30.18
N HIS A 777 36.26 -1.83 -30.17
CA HIS A 777 36.78 -2.49 -31.39
C HIS A 777 35.84 -3.54 -31.98
N ASP A 778 35.08 -4.26 -31.14
CA ASP A 778 34.10 -5.25 -31.62
C ASP A 778 33.07 -5.54 -30.51
N THR A 779 33.56 -5.81 -29.31
CA THR A 779 32.73 -6.17 -28.15
C THR A 779 32.82 -5.15 -27.03
N TYR A 780 31.67 -4.81 -26.44
CA TYR A 780 31.54 -4.05 -25.21
C TYR A 780 30.99 -4.96 -24.09
N ASP A 781 31.83 -5.23 -23.10
CA ASP A 781 31.48 -6.04 -21.93
C ASP A 781 31.33 -5.11 -20.71
N THR A 782 30.19 -5.18 -20.03
CA THR A 782 29.94 -4.41 -18.80
C THR A 782 29.23 -5.25 -17.74
N GLU A 783 29.57 -4.99 -16.48
CA GLU A 783 28.85 -5.53 -15.32
C GLU A 783 28.05 -4.42 -14.63
N ILE A 784 26.74 -4.63 -14.48
CA ILE A 784 25.82 -3.64 -13.92
C ILE A 784 25.06 -4.26 -12.76
N LYS A 785 24.99 -3.52 -11.66
CA LYS A 785 24.17 -3.86 -10.49
C LYS A 785 22.89 -3.04 -10.51
N LEU A 786 21.75 -3.69 -10.25
CA LEU A 786 20.47 -3.03 -10.01
C LEU A 786 19.98 -3.30 -8.59
N GLY A 787 19.66 -2.23 -7.84
CA GLY A 787 18.90 -2.28 -6.60
C GLY A 787 17.43 -2.64 -6.85
N LEU A 788 16.67 -2.87 -5.78
CA LEU A 788 15.29 -3.36 -5.86
C LEU A 788 14.37 -2.38 -6.64
N PHE A 789 13.75 -2.87 -7.71
CA PHE A 789 12.95 -2.10 -8.67
C PHE A 789 13.69 -0.94 -9.37
N GLU A 790 15.02 -0.92 -9.31
CA GLU A 790 15.84 0.04 -10.06
C GLU A 790 15.77 -0.26 -11.56
N ILE A 791 15.76 0.79 -12.37
CA ILE A 791 15.73 0.73 -13.83
C ILE A 791 16.89 1.57 -14.36
N LYS A 792 17.68 1.00 -15.27
CA LYS A 792 18.77 1.70 -15.95
C LYS A 792 18.47 1.85 -17.44
N PHE A 793 18.68 3.05 -17.93
CA PHE A 793 18.55 3.41 -19.33
C PHE A 793 19.93 3.80 -19.85
N ILE A 794 20.49 2.97 -20.70
CA ILE A 794 21.84 3.12 -21.23
C ILE A 794 21.71 3.51 -22.69
N ARG A 795 22.12 4.73 -23.03
CA ARG A 795 22.21 5.19 -24.41
C ARG A 795 23.66 5.10 -24.88
N ILE A 796 23.88 4.43 -26.00
CA ILE A 796 25.19 4.26 -26.63
C ILE A 796 25.12 4.98 -27.97
N THR A 797 25.79 6.13 -28.06
CA THR A 797 25.80 6.97 -29.28
C THR A 797 27.18 6.93 -29.91
N LYS A 798 27.28 6.58 -31.20
CA LYS A 798 28.56 6.65 -31.93
C LYS A 798 28.96 8.11 -32.14
N ILE A 799 30.18 8.47 -31.77
CA ILE A 799 30.69 9.86 -31.88
C ILE A 799 31.87 10.01 -32.86
N GLY A 800 32.42 8.90 -33.36
CA GLY A 800 33.49 8.94 -34.36
C GLY A 800 34.09 7.57 -34.67
N ASN A 801 35.04 7.55 -35.59
CA ASN A 801 35.92 6.41 -35.82
C ASN A 801 37.16 6.52 -34.90
N PHE A 802 37.93 5.44 -34.77
CA PHE A 802 39.18 5.47 -34.00
C PHE A 802 40.09 6.60 -34.50
N VAL A 803 40.77 7.25 -33.56
CA VAL A 803 41.82 8.23 -33.86
C VAL A 803 43.07 7.50 -34.32
#